data_AF-A0A5B0A6T9-F1
#
_entry.id   AF-A0A5B0A6T9-F1
#
_cell.length_a   1.000
_cell.length_b   1.000
_cell.length_c   1.000
_cell.angle_alpha   90.00
_cell.angle_beta   90.00
_cell.angle_gamma   90.00
#
_symmetry.space_group_name_H-M   'P 1'
#
loop_
_entity.id
_entity.type
_entity.pdbx_description
1 polymer ?
#
loop_
_entity_poly.entity_id
_entity_poly.type
_entity_poly.pdbx_seq_one_letter_code
_entity_poly.pdbx_strand_id
1 'polypeptide(L)'
;MPHPALPRDDHDRLITSRLLDAEAPWLDPDEPVTPGHVLCAAQKSDSDPAAVRSRLAELGYRVPSPEQLATATEDDLQLLKLMRYRSESWLGPEDSVFLRHHLLRAADDLKRPPAELAARLAGLGLPSPPPESLPGWVPEYGDLTLTRYEDRPLPDDVPVPVHHILQEASYWEVADDPQRALREVVSVCERLVELGYRVDPVVLAMDAEDLTLLGGNPGDEHYRLHLDRPVPLPYVLRLAQGLDRTPDDIAARLHAFGHRLLPEGPLPRSVEPGDLDLFERGWRTLLARNDPDWFAHLVVVGARTGRAPADIADRLRSLGFTIPEAELPAGVSSDDVGLIDGRPAVSGETVWLPRTEPVPVGHVLFSAHARETGTAAVVTRMRELGYTRVPDVPDRNVTDDDLRLISTAGDGSAPVLADTVPYGRVVGAAAVSGAGPEETAARYRGLGYTDVVLPDGPLPASVDGRDALLTVTGTGWLALDEAVPVPHVVARAHAEGAAPAEVARRLRTLGYRDVPSGLPETPHPGDLAMISRDGRRGAPYVPLTGVTAGHVRCVADVLESSAHDVALRMLDLGYALEFTPHPDDAVVVSLNADGRAPWLGRGGNLGHVLLVAKALGRTPEEVVARLAELGYEKYGLPGTAAGDEDTDDDIVLLSENADGRGPWIRQWSADLGHVLRAARATGRTPQEVGARMALLGHHVHVPSQALASDLDLVEALPGPHRPWGTGDLLAAASRTGRSPADAAARLRVLGKEVADLDYPTRRPAPGPAR
;
A
#
# COMPACT_ATOMS: atom_id res chain seq x y z
N MET A 1 -26.18 27.39 6.91
CA MET A 1 -27.49 26.96 6.39
C MET A 1 -27.83 25.63 7.05
N PRO A 2 -29.06 25.34 7.46
CA PRO A 2 -29.40 24.01 7.99
C PRO A 2 -29.17 22.98 6.88
N HIS A 3 -28.50 21.86 7.23
CA HIS A 3 -28.31 20.69 6.35
C HIS A 3 -29.65 20.36 5.65
N PRO A 4 -29.67 20.03 4.34
CA PRO A 4 -30.88 19.51 3.71
C PRO A 4 -31.39 18.33 4.53
N ALA A 5 -32.71 18.24 4.67
CA ALA A 5 -33.35 17.13 5.37
C ALA A 5 -32.79 15.80 4.83
N LEU A 6 -32.40 14.89 5.72
CA LEU A 6 -31.88 13.57 5.37
C LEU A 6 -32.78 12.90 4.30
N PRO A 7 -32.19 12.14 3.35
CA PRO A 7 -32.94 11.47 2.28
C PRO A 7 -34.09 10.65 2.89
N ARG A 8 -35.32 10.79 2.35
CA ARG A 8 -36.53 10.34 3.05
C ARG A 8 -36.88 8.87 2.80
N ASP A 9 -36.35 8.29 1.73
CA ASP A 9 -36.55 6.89 1.34
C ASP A 9 -35.25 6.26 0.78
N ASP A 10 -35.24 4.94 0.60
CA ASP A 10 -34.05 4.20 0.15
C ASP A 10 -33.64 4.56 -1.29
N HIS A 11 -34.58 4.98 -2.13
CA HIS A 11 -34.30 5.47 -3.48
C HIS A 11 -33.58 6.82 -3.43
N ASP A 12 -34.03 7.75 -2.59
CA ASP A 12 -33.37 9.02 -2.33
C ASP A 12 -31.96 8.79 -1.77
N ARG A 13 -31.79 7.85 -0.84
CA ARG A 13 -30.45 7.50 -0.32
C ARG A 13 -29.54 6.97 -1.42
N LEU A 14 -30.04 6.08 -2.28
CA LEU A 14 -29.28 5.53 -3.39
C LEU A 14 -28.83 6.63 -4.35
N ILE A 15 -29.74 7.49 -4.81
CA ILE A 15 -29.45 8.50 -5.83
C ILE A 15 -28.65 9.68 -5.26
N THR A 16 -28.64 9.87 -3.93
CA THR A 16 -27.85 10.93 -3.25
C THR A 16 -26.52 10.44 -2.67
N SER A 17 -26.25 9.13 -2.59
CA SER A 17 -24.93 8.61 -2.23
C SER A 17 -23.94 8.87 -3.34
N ARG A 18 -22.75 9.40 -3.03
CA ARG A 18 -21.68 9.68 -4.01
C ARG A 18 -21.21 8.43 -4.77
N LEU A 19 -21.34 7.25 -4.16
CA LEU A 19 -20.95 5.96 -4.75
C LEU A 19 -22.16 5.15 -5.26
N LEU A 20 -23.38 5.69 -5.12
CA LEU A 20 -24.63 5.01 -5.45
C LEU A 20 -24.75 3.66 -4.74
N ASP A 21 -24.48 3.67 -3.43
CA ASP A 21 -24.55 2.52 -2.52
C ASP A 21 -25.55 2.74 -1.37
N ALA A 22 -26.29 3.87 -1.39
CA ALA A 22 -27.19 4.29 -0.32
C ALA A 22 -26.52 4.54 1.05
N GLU A 23 -25.20 4.72 1.07
CA GLU A 23 -24.38 5.06 2.22
C GLU A 23 -23.66 6.42 2.05
N ALA A 24 -23.10 6.94 3.15
CA ALA A 24 -22.30 8.16 3.11
C ALA A 24 -20.94 7.89 2.43
N PRO A 25 -20.34 8.88 1.75
CA PRO A 25 -20.72 10.29 1.72
C PRO A 25 -21.86 10.60 0.74
N TRP A 26 -22.79 11.47 1.15
CA TRP A 26 -23.84 12.01 0.29
C TRP A 26 -23.27 13.10 -0.64
N LEU A 27 -23.94 13.33 -1.77
CA LEU A 27 -23.68 14.47 -2.65
C LEU A 27 -23.78 15.79 -1.88
N ASP A 28 -22.95 16.76 -2.24
CA ASP A 28 -23.06 18.13 -1.74
C ASP A 28 -24.13 18.89 -2.56
N PRO A 29 -25.21 19.42 -1.94
CA PRO A 29 -26.23 20.20 -2.66
C PRO A 29 -25.70 21.48 -3.30
N ASP A 30 -24.58 22.00 -2.79
CA ASP A 30 -23.94 23.19 -3.35
C ASP A 30 -23.11 22.89 -4.60
N GLU A 31 -22.81 21.61 -4.85
CA GLU A 31 -22.14 21.14 -6.06
C GLU A 31 -23.18 20.65 -7.09
N PRO A 32 -22.98 20.95 -8.39
CA PRO A 32 -23.83 20.41 -9.44
C PRO A 32 -23.62 18.90 -9.61
N VAL A 33 -24.72 18.14 -9.65
CA VAL A 33 -24.69 16.70 -9.91
C VAL A 33 -24.25 16.45 -11.35
N THR A 34 -23.29 15.56 -11.53
CA THR A 34 -22.74 15.25 -12.86
C THR A 34 -23.74 14.41 -13.68
N PRO A 35 -23.77 14.54 -15.02
CA PRO A 35 -24.58 13.67 -15.88
C PRO A 35 -24.28 12.18 -15.67
N GLY A 36 -23.02 11.83 -15.42
CA GLY A 36 -22.60 10.44 -15.18
C GLY A 36 -23.25 9.83 -13.94
N HIS A 37 -23.34 10.62 -12.87
CA HIS A 37 -24.04 10.22 -11.65
C HIS A 37 -25.52 9.92 -11.92
N VAL A 38 -26.21 10.79 -12.66
CA VAL A 38 -27.64 10.61 -12.98
C VAL A 38 -27.87 9.38 -13.85
N LEU A 39 -27.03 9.18 -14.86
CA LEU A 39 -27.14 8.03 -15.78
C LEU A 39 -26.84 6.71 -15.06
N CYS A 40 -25.83 6.66 -14.18
CA CYS A 40 -25.54 5.45 -13.42
C CYS A 40 -26.58 5.19 -12.32
N ALA A 41 -27.07 6.24 -11.66
CA ALA A 41 -28.18 6.13 -10.72
C ALA A 41 -29.43 5.57 -11.43
N ALA A 42 -29.74 6.07 -12.62
CA ALA A 42 -30.81 5.56 -13.47
C ALA A 42 -30.63 4.07 -13.79
N GLN A 43 -29.43 3.67 -14.22
CA GLN A 43 -29.11 2.26 -14.47
C GLN A 43 -29.22 1.38 -13.22
N LYS A 44 -28.66 1.81 -12.08
CA LYS A 44 -28.68 1.06 -10.81
C LYS A 44 -30.07 0.96 -10.19
N SER A 45 -30.92 1.96 -10.41
CA SER A 45 -32.29 2.01 -9.88
C SER A 45 -33.36 1.58 -10.89
N ASP A 46 -32.95 1.04 -12.05
CA ASP A 46 -33.83 0.66 -13.17
C ASP A 46 -34.87 1.76 -13.50
N SER A 47 -34.41 3.01 -13.49
CA SER A 47 -35.23 4.21 -13.64
C SER A 47 -34.80 5.00 -14.87
N ASP A 48 -35.72 5.82 -15.41
CA ASP A 48 -35.37 6.73 -16.50
C ASP A 48 -34.46 7.89 -16.00
N PRO A 49 -33.41 8.28 -16.73
CA PRO A 49 -32.55 9.41 -16.33
C PRO A 49 -33.31 10.71 -16.05
N ALA A 50 -34.41 10.99 -16.76
CA ALA A 50 -35.23 12.16 -16.49
C ALA A 50 -36.00 12.05 -15.17
N ALA A 51 -36.37 10.84 -14.75
CA ALA A 51 -37.00 10.58 -13.45
C ALA A 51 -36.01 10.82 -12.30
N VAL A 52 -34.81 10.22 -12.37
CA VAL A 52 -33.75 10.42 -11.37
C VAL A 52 -33.36 11.89 -11.25
N ARG A 53 -33.18 12.59 -12.40
CA ARG A 53 -32.92 14.02 -12.45
C ARG A 53 -34.01 14.85 -11.77
N SER A 54 -35.27 14.55 -12.07
CA SER A 54 -36.41 15.27 -11.48
C SER A 54 -36.45 15.06 -9.97
N ARG A 55 -36.18 13.83 -9.51
CA ARG A 55 -36.12 13.52 -8.08
C ARG A 55 -34.98 14.23 -7.36
N LEU A 56 -33.78 14.25 -7.93
CA LEU A 56 -32.65 15.01 -7.38
C LEU A 56 -32.94 16.53 -7.31
N ALA A 57 -33.64 17.08 -8.31
CA ALA A 57 -34.05 18.48 -8.29
C ALA A 57 -35.07 18.78 -7.17
N GLU A 58 -36.04 17.89 -6.93
CA GLU A 58 -36.99 17.99 -5.81
C GLU A 58 -36.29 17.96 -4.45
N LEU A 59 -35.20 17.20 -4.34
CA LEU A 59 -34.36 17.11 -3.15
C LEU A 59 -33.44 18.33 -2.96
N GLY A 60 -33.47 19.29 -3.89
CA GLY A 60 -32.71 20.55 -3.80
C GLY A 60 -31.32 20.50 -4.43
N TYR A 61 -30.96 19.42 -5.12
CA TYR A 61 -29.68 19.34 -5.85
C TYR A 61 -29.75 20.10 -7.18
N ARG A 62 -28.62 20.67 -7.58
CA ARG A 62 -28.48 21.28 -8.91
C ARG A 62 -28.19 20.18 -9.93
N VAL A 63 -29.14 19.90 -10.81
CA VAL A 63 -29.06 18.78 -11.77
C VAL A 63 -28.80 19.24 -13.20
N PRO A 64 -28.28 18.37 -14.08
CA PRO A 64 -28.11 18.66 -15.50
C PRO A 64 -29.43 19.00 -16.22
N SER A 65 -29.35 19.70 -17.35
CA SER A 65 -30.53 20.03 -18.16
C SER A 65 -31.14 18.77 -18.81
N PRO A 66 -32.44 18.77 -19.14
CA PRO A 66 -33.07 17.58 -19.75
C PRO A 66 -32.51 17.29 -21.14
N GLU A 67 -32.10 18.31 -21.90
CA GLU A 67 -31.49 18.15 -23.23
C GLU A 67 -30.15 17.41 -23.15
N GLN A 68 -29.34 17.67 -22.11
CA GLN A 68 -28.08 16.97 -21.89
C GLN A 68 -28.28 15.46 -21.65
N LEU A 69 -29.30 15.08 -20.89
CA LEU A 69 -29.57 13.66 -20.59
C LEU A 69 -30.31 12.93 -21.72
N ALA A 70 -31.21 13.61 -22.43
CA ALA A 70 -32.02 13.00 -23.49
C ALA A 70 -31.18 12.48 -24.67
N THR A 71 -29.96 13.01 -24.85
CA THR A 71 -29.06 12.55 -25.90
C THR A 71 -28.10 11.47 -25.42
N ALA A 72 -28.01 11.17 -24.12
CA ALA A 72 -26.99 10.31 -23.55
C ALA A 72 -27.17 8.82 -23.94
N THR A 73 -26.05 8.15 -24.20
CA THR A 73 -25.96 6.74 -24.60
C THR A 73 -25.16 5.93 -23.58
N GLU A 74 -25.18 4.61 -23.68
CA GLU A 74 -24.36 3.73 -22.83
C GLU A 74 -22.85 3.98 -23.00
N ASP A 75 -22.39 4.32 -24.21
CA ASP A 75 -21.01 4.77 -24.45
C ASP A 75 -20.64 6.01 -23.62
N ASP A 76 -21.61 6.89 -23.33
CA ASP A 76 -21.34 8.08 -22.53
C ASP A 76 -21.11 7.72 -21.06
N LEU A 77 -21.72 6.65 -20.55
CA LEU A 77 -21.41 6.15 -19.20
C LEU A 77 -19.94 5.74 -19.10
N GLN A 78 -19.42 5.04 -20.11
CA GLN A 78 -18.00 4.66 -20.15
C GLN A 78 -17.11 5.89 -20.30
N LEU A 79 -17.51 6.86 -21.14
CA LEU A 79 -16.82 8.13 -21.28
C LEU A 79 -16.85 9.00 -20.00
N LEU A 80 -17.86 8.86 -19.14
CA LEU A 80 -18.01 9.66 -17.91
C LEU A 80 -17.42 8.98 -16.67
N LYS A 81 -17.08 7.69 -16.76
CA LYS A 81 -16.50 6.91 -15.65
C LYS A 81 -15.02 7.24 -15.49
N LEU A 82 -14.63 7.92 -14.40
CA LEU A 82 -13.21 8.12 -14.08
C LEU A 82 -12.59 6.79 -13.67
N MET A 83 -11.63 6.35 -14.45
CA MET A 83 -10.75 5.22 -14.14
C MET A 83 -9.65 5.65 -13.16
N ARG A 84 -10.03 6.28 -12.02
CA ARG A 84 -9.10 6.57 -10.94
C ARG A 84 -8.94 5.34 -10.04
N TYR A 85 -7.70 5.09 -9.63
CA TYR A 85 -7.31 4.00 -8.73
C TYR A 85 -8.36 3.67 -7.66
N ARG A 86 -8.95 2.47 -7.77
CA ARG A 86 -9.78 1.80 -6.76
C ARG A 86 -11.07 2.51 -6.29
N SER A 87 -11.47 3.63 -6.87
CA SER A 87 -12.79 4.25 -6.57
C SER A 87 -13.51 4.67 -7.83
N GLU A 88 -14.73 4.16 -8.03
CA GLU A 88 -15.63 4.60 -9.09
C GLU A 88 -16.05 6.05 -8.82
N SER A 89 -15.43 6.99 -9.53
CA SER A 89 -15.79 8.42 -9.48
C SER A 89 -16.30 8.85 -10.85
N TRP A 90 -17.10 9.91 -10.89
CA TRP A 90 -17.65 10.48 -12.12
C TRP A 90 -16.86 11.72 -12.52
N LEU A 91 -16.65 11.91 -13.81
CA LEU A 91 -15.90 13.06 -14.33
C LEU A 91 -16.51 14.39 -13.85
N GLY A 92 -15.80 15.09 -12.98
CA GLY A 92 -16.21 16.37 -12.41
C GLY A 92 -15.58 17.57 -13.14
N PRO A 93 -16.08 18.80 -12.90
CA PRO A 93 -15.45 20.03 -13.38
C PRO A 93 -13.97 20.17 -12.98
N GLU A 94 -13.60 19.66 -11.81
CA GLU A 94 -12.24 19.65 -11.26
C GLU A 94 -11.28 18.71 -12.01
N ASP A 95 -11.80 17.70 -12.69
CA ASP A 95 -11.00 16.77 -13.52
C ASP A 95 -10.72 17.32 -14.92
N SER A 96 -11.20 18.54 -15.21
CA SER A 96 -10.97 19.24 -16.47
C SER A 96 -9.50 19.40 -16.85
N VAL A 97 -8.62 19.37 -15.85
CA VAL A 97 -7.17 19.47 -16.02
C VAL A 97 -6.58 18.20 -16.63
N PHE A 98 -7.23 17.04 -16.55
CA PHE A 98 -6.67 15.74 -16.96
C PHE A 98 -7.45 15.05 -18.09
N LEU A 99 -8.24 15.83 -18.85
CA LEU A 99 -9.21 15.29 -19.80
C LEU A 99 -8.58 14.63 -21.00
N ARG A 100 -7.42 15.08 -21.48
CA ARG A 100 -6.73 14.48 -22.62
C ARG A 100 -6.38 13.03 -22.34
N HIS A 101 -5.78 12.73 -21.19
CA HIS A 101 -5.47 11.35 -20.80
C HIS A 101 -6.73 10.48 -20.78
N HIS A 102 -7.78 10.98 -20.14
CA HIS A 102 -9.05 10.29 -20.03
C HIS A 102 -9.69 10.02 -21.39
N LEU A 103 -9.70 11.01 -22.29
CA LEU A 103 -10.22 10.89 -23.65
C LEU A 103 -9.41 9.91 -24.50
N LEU A 104 -8.09 9.94 -24.41
CA LEU A 104 -7.22 8.98 -25.10
C LEU A 104 -7.47 7.55 -24.59
N ARG A 105 -7.65 7.38 -23.27
CA ARG A 105 -7.99 6.07 -22.69
C ARG A 105 -9.36 5.59 -23.13
N ALA A 106 -10.38 6.44 -23.05
CA ALA A 106 -11.74 6.13 -23.49
C ALA A 106 -11.80 5.84 -25.00
N ALA A 107 -11.00 6.54 -25.81
CA ALA A 107 -10.86 6.29 -27.24
C ALA A 107 -10.31 4.89 -27.53
N ASP A 108 -9.31 4.46 -26.77
CA ASP A 108 -8.78 3.10 -26.86
C ASP A 108 -9.79 2.05 -26.38
N ASP A 109 -10.46 2.27 -25.25
CA ASP A 109 -11.42 1.32 -24.68
C ASP A 109 -12.69 1.18 -25.56
N LEU A 110 -13.19 2.29 -26.13
CA LEU A 110 -14.38 2.33 -26.99
C LEU A 110 -14.07 2.14 -28.49
N LYS A 111 -12.79 2.11 -28.89
CA LYS A 111 -12.32 2.03 -30.28
C LYS A 111 -12.92 3.14 -31.17
N ARG A 112 -12.96 4.37 -30.65
CA ARG A 112 -13.47 5.57 -31.35
C ARG A 112 -12.41 6.68 -31.41
N PRO A 113 -12.46 7.58 -32.41
CA PRO A 113 -11.56 8.72 -32.49
C PRO A 113 -11.63 9.64 -31.25
N PRO A 114 -10.50 10.05 -30.65
CA PRO A 114 -10.48 10.97 -29.51
C PRO A 114 -11.23 12.29 -29.77
N ALA A 115 -11.11 12.85 -30.97
CA ALA A 115 -11.81 14.07 -31.38
C ALA A 115 -13.34 13.93 -31.34
N GLU A 116 -13.86 12.74 -31.67
CA GLU A 116 -15.30 12.44 -31.62
C GLU A 116 -15.77 12.35 -30.16
N LEU A 117 -15.01 11.68 -29.30
CA LEU A 117 -15.31 11.60 -27.87
C LEU A 117 -15.22 12.96 -27.18
N ALA A 118 -14.29 13.83 -27.60
CA ALA A 118 -14.19 15.19 -27.09
C ALA A 118 -15.39 16.06 -27.49
N ALA A 119 -15.80 16.01 -28.77
CA ALA A 119 -17.01 16.66 -29.24
C ALA A 119 -18.25 16.13 -28.50
N ARG A 120 -18.27 14.82 -28.21
CA ARG A 120 -19.33 14.20 -27.42
C ARG A 120 -19.36 14.70 -25.98
N LEU A 121 -18.21 14.76 -25.32
CA LEU A 121 -18.08 15.27 -23.95
C LEU A 121 -18.53 16.75 -23.84
N ALA A 122 -18.15 17.57 -24.83
CA ALA A 122 -18.62 18.95 -24.96
C ALA A 122 -20.15 19.03 -25.18
N GLY A 123 -20.72 18.11 -25.97
CA GLY A 123 -22.17 18.00 -26.16
C GLY A 123 -22.94 17.62 -24.89
N LEU A 124 -22.30 16.90 -23.97
CA LEU A 124 -22.83 16.61 -22.63
C LEU A 124 -22.68 17.81 -21.68
N GLY A 125 -22.06 18.91 -22.13
CA GLY A 125 -21.86 20.15 -21.37
C GLY A 125 -20.72 20.08 -20.37
N LEU A 126 -19.79 19.14 -20.54
CA LEU A 126 -18.56 19.06 -19.75
C LEU A 126 -17.41 19.78 -20.50
N PRO A 127 -16.42 20.33 -19.77
CA PRO A 127 -15.21 20.84 -20.40
C PRO A 127 -14.57 19.73 -21.25
N SER A 128 -14.00 20.10 -22.40
CA SER A 128 -13.28 19.17 -23.27
C SER A 128 -12.20 19.91 -24.03
N PRO A 129 -11.01 19.30 -24.24
CA PRO A 129 -10.02 19.82 -25.18
C PRO A 129 -10.64 20.01 -26.57
N PRO A 130 -10.22 21.04 -27.33
CA PRO A 130 -10.69 21.21 -28.70
C PRO A 130 -10.44 19.93 -29.52
N PRO A 131 -11.44 19.40 -30.27
CA PRO A 131 -11.27 18.17 -31.05
C PRO A 131 -10.07 18.18 -32.00
N GLU A 132 -9.74 19.34 -32.56
CA GLU A 132 -8.58 19.57 -33.43
C GLU A 132 -7.23 19.50 -32.71
N SER A 133 -7.22 19.57 -31.38
CA SER A 133 -6.03 19.43 -30.56
C SER A 133 -5.72 17.98 -30.21
N LEU A 134 -6.59 17.04 -30.57
CA LEU A 134 -6.44 15.62 -30.28
C LEU A 134 -6.01 14.85 -31.53
N PRO A 135 -5.28 13.73 -31.38
CA PRO A 135 -4.93 12.89 -32.52
C PRO A 135 -6.17 12.25 -33.13
N GLY A 136 -6.08 11.90 -34.42
CA GLY A 136 -7.17 11.22 -35.12
C GLY A 136 -7.46 9.81 -34.57
N TRP A 137 -6.44 9.13 -34.05
CA TRP A 137 -6.50 7.81 -33.42
C TRP A 137 -5.42 7.68 -32.34
N VAL A 138 -5.60 6.77 -31.39
CA VAL A 138 -4.56 6.41 -30.42
C VAL A 138 -3.58 5.47 -31.12
N PRO A 139 -2.32 5.86 -31.37
CA PRO A 139 -1.42 5.10 -32.24
C PRO A 139 -1.04 3.74 -31.65
N GLU A 140 -0.63 3.69 -30.37
CA GLU A 140 -0.24 2.45 -29.68
C GLU A 140 -0.60 2.44 -28.18
N TYR A 141 -0.84 1.26 -27.59
CA TYR A 141 -1.11 1.12 -26.15
C TYR A 141 0.02 1.69 -25.27
N GLY A 142 1.26 1.65 -25.78
CA GLY A 142 2.43 2.26 -25.13
C GLY A 142 2.44 3.79 -25.13
N ASP A 143 1.61 4.46 -25.92
CA ASP A 143 1.46 5.93 -25.86
C ASP A 143 0.68 6.37 -24.63
N LEU A 144 -0.22 5.52 -24.11
CA LEU A 144 -1.00 5.85 -22.91
C LEU A 144 -0.13 5.92 -21.65
N THR A 145 1.03 5.25 -21.61
CA THR A 145 1.96 5.39 -20.49
C THR A 145 2.63 6.75 -20.49
N LEU A 146 2.95 7.32 -21.67
CA LEU A 146 3.52 8.66 -21.81
C LEU A 146 2.62 9.77 -21.23
N THR A 147 1.34 9.50 -21.08
CA THR A 147 0.37 10.49 -20.58
C THR A 147 0.23 10.48 -19.05
N ARG A 148 1.12 9.77 -18.33
CA ARG A 148 1.06 9.61 -16.88
C ARG A 148 2.41 9.83 -16.22
N TYR A 149 2.47 10.67 -15.19
CA TYR A 149 3.65 10.88 -14.35
C TYR A 149 3.38 10.43 -12.92
N GLU A 150 4.24 9.58 -12.34
CA GLU A 150 4.06 9.01 -10.99
C GLU A 150 2.64 8.47 -10.74
N ASP A 151 2.15 7.66 -11.68
CA ASP A 151 0.80 7.10 -11.70
C ASP A 151 -0.34 8.13 -11.84
N ARG A 152 -0.06 9.42 -11.99
CA ARG A 152 -1.07 10.46 -12.19
C ARG A 152 -1.13 10.90 -13.65
N PRO A 153 -2.32 11.14 -14.23
CA PRO A 153 -2.43 11.74 -15.56
C PRO A 153 -1.69 13.08 -15.65
N LEU A 154 -1.11 13.37 -16.81
CA LEU A 154 -0.52 14.68 -17.09
C LEU A 154 -1.62 15.73 -17.27
N PRO A 155 -1.42 16.95 -16.73
CA PRO A 155 -2.34 18.07 -16.95
C PRO A 155 -2.31 18.56 -18.41
N ASP A 156 -3.46 19.01 -18.92
CA ASP A 156 -3.65 19.43 -20.31
C ASP A 156 -3.12 20.85 -20.60
N ASP A 157 -3.11 21.71 -19.58
CA ASP A 157 -2.83 23.15 -19.68
C ASP A 157 -1.38 23.54 -19.33
N VAL A 158 -0.65 22.65 -18.67
CA VAL A 158 0.75 22.83 -18.28
C VAL A 158 1.67 22.09 -19.25
N PRO A 159 2.82 22.68 -19.65
CA PRO A 159 3.83 21.94 -20.40
C PRO A 159 4.27 20.66 -19.68
N VAL A 160 4.48 19.59 -20.45
CA VAL A 160 4.96 18.31 -19.92
C VAL A 160 6.31 18.55 -19.23
N PRO A 161 6.46 18.16 -17.96
CA PRO A 161 7.71 18.36 -17.26
C PRO A 161 8.88 17.62 -17.94
N VAL A 162 10.04 18.28 -18.04
CA VAL A 162 11.24 17.69 -18.66
C VAL A 162 11.65 16.36 -18.02
N HIS A 163 11.46 16.22 -16.70
CA HIS A 163 11.79 14.98 -15.99
C HIS A 163 10.95 13.78 -16.45
N HIS A 164 9.68 14.02 -16.82
CA HIS A 164 8.78 12.97 -17.31
C HIS A 164 9.23 12.51 -18.69
N ILE A 165 9.61 13.46 -19.55
CA ILE A 165 10.17 13.18 -20.88
C ILE A 165 11.45 12.36 -20.76
N LEU A 166 12.37 12.74 -19.86
CA LEU A 166 13.61 11.98 -19.63
C LEU A 166 13.34 10.58 -19.09
N GLN A 167 12.37 10.43 -18.18
CA GLN A 167 11.98 9.13 -17.64
C GLN A 167 11.45 8.19 -18.72
N GLU A 168 10.51 8.67 -19.55
CA GLU A 168 9.89 7.86 -20.61
C GLU A 168 10.83 7.60 -21.79
N ALA A 169 11.82 8.45 -22.02
CA ALA A 169 12.88 8.22 -23.00
C ALA A 169 13.86 7.12 -22.58
N SER A 170 13.61 6.44 -21.44
CA SER A 170 14.55 5.54 -20.77
C SER A 170 15.95 6.14 -20.68
N TYR A 171 16.04 7.46 -20.49
CA TYR A 171 17.29 8.23 -20.53
C TYR A 171 18.38 7.57 -19.68
N TRP A 172 17.97 7.07 -18.51
CA TRP A 172 18.84 6.43 -17.53
C TRP A 172 19.48 5.12 -18.00
N GLU A 173 18.90 4.42 -18.98
CA GLU A 173 19.45 3.20 -19.58
C GLU A 173 20.44 3.49 -20.71
N VAL A 174 20.43 4.71 -21.24
CA VAL A 174 21.24 5.15 -22.40
C VAL A 174 22.13 6.35 -22.09
N ALA A 175 22.27 6.71 -20.81
CA ALA A 175 23.00 7.90 -20.37
C ALA A 175 24.48 7.94 -20.81
N ASP A 176 25.08 6.76 -21.07
CA ASP A 176 26.45 6.64 -21.60
C ASP A 176 26.60 7.12 -23.06
N ASP A 177 25.50 7.30 -23.80
CA ASP A 177 25.48 7.86 -25.16
C ASP A 177 24.47 9.03 -25.25
N PRO A 178 24.93 10.26 -24.98
CA PRO A 178 24.08 11.46 -25.02
C PRO A 178 23.38 11.68 -26.37
N GLN A 179 23.96 11.22 -27.48
CA GLN A 179 23.35 11.35 -28.80
C GLN A 179 22.20 10.36 -29.00
N ARG A 180 22.32 9.14 -28.46
CA ARG A 180 21.22 8.18 -28.42
C ARG A 180 20.11 8.67 -27.51
N ALA A 181 20.46 9.09 -26.30
CA ALA A 181 19.52 9.68 -25.36
C ALA A 181 18.72 10.85 -25.97
N LEU A 182 19.39 11.73 -26.72
CA LEU A 182 18.73 12.84 -27.41
C LEU A 182 17.70 12.38 -28.45
N ARG A 183 17.99 11.32 -29.21
CA ARG A 183 17.02 10.76 -30.18
C ARG A 183 15.77 10.22 -29.49
N GLU A 184 15.92 9.56 -28.35
CA GLU A 184 14.78 9.06 -27.57
C GLU A 184 13.95 10.20 -26.97
N VAL A 185 14.62 11.24 -26.44
CA VAL A 185 13.94 12.44 -25.92
C VAL A 185 13.16 13.16 -27.03
N VAL A 186 13.75 13.33 -28.21
CA VAL A 186 13.06 13.91 -29.37
C VAL A 186 11.85 13.06 -29.77
N SER A 187 12.01 11.73 -29.83
CA SER A 187 10.91 10.80 -30.13
C SER A 187 9.75 10.90 -29.13
N VAL A 188 10.05 10.96 -27.82
CA VAL A 188 9.03 11.14 -26.78
C VAL A 188 8.34 12.51 -26.90
N CYS A 189 9.09 13.58 -27.16
CA CYS A 189 8.53 14.91 -27.40
C CYS A 189 7.58 14.92 -28.61
N GLU A 190 7.98 14.33 -29.73
CA GLU A 190 7.17 14.23 -30.94
C GLU A 190 5.86 13.47 -30.68
N ARG A 191 5.92 12.33 -29.98
CA ARG A 191 4.74 11.55 -29.58
C ARG A 191 3.81 12.34 -28.64
N LEU A 192 4.36 13.03 -27.64
CA LEU A 192 3.57 13.87 -26.75
C LEU A 192 2.87 15.02 -27.49
N VAL A 193 3.56 15.65 -28.45
CA VAL A 193 2.99 16.69 -29.31
C VAL A 193 1.90 16.12 -30.23
N GLU A 194 2.09 14.92 -30.78
CA GLU A 194 1.08 14.22 -31.58
C GLU A 194 -0.18 13.89 -30.77
N LEU A 195 -0.01 13.51 -29.50
CA LEU A 195 -1.11 13.33 -28.54
C LEU A 195 -1.73 14.67 -28.11
N GLY A 196 -1.14 15.80 -28.52
CA GLY A 196 -1.59 17.17 -28.30
C GLY A 196 -1.24 17.75 -26.93
N TYR A 197 -0.27 17.15 -26.23
CA TYR A 197 0.35 17.76 -25.05
C TYR A 197 1.28 18.89 -25.45
N ARG A 198 1.44 19.88 -24.56
CA ARG A 198 2.36 20.99 -24.75
C ARG A 198 3.73 20.57 -24.26
N VAL A 199 4.74 20.66 -25.11
CA VAL A 199 6.15 20.51 -24.69
C VAL A 199 6.81 21.88 -24.70
N ASP A 200 7.59 22.19 -23.67
CA ASP A 200 8.26 23.49 -23.57
C ASP A 200 9.26 23.66 -24.74
N PRO A 201 9.28 24.82 -25.45
CA PRO A 201 10.24 25.06 -26.52
C PRO A 201 11.70 24.88 -26.13
N VAL A 202 12.05 25.10 -24.86
CA VAL A 202 13.41 24.86 -24.34
C VAL A 202 13.76 23.38 -24.40
N VAL A 203 12.80 22.49 -24.11
CA VAL A 203 12.99 21.03 -24.18
C VAL A 203 13.06 20.55 -25.64
N LEU A 204 12.29 21.17 -26.54
CA LEU A 204 12.39 20.89 -27.98
C LEU A 204 13.71 21.35 -28.59
N ALA A 205 14.35 22.36 -28.02
CA ALA A 205 15.65 22.89 -28.42
C ALA A 205 16.82 22.29 -27.63
N MET A 206 16.58 21.19 -26.90
CA MET A 206 17.59 20.50 -26.11
C MET A 206 18.65 19.87 -27.00
N ASP A 207 19.92 19.89 -26.57
CA ASP A 207 21.02 19.21 -27.23
C ASP A 207 21.68 18.14 -26.33
N ALA A 208 22.78 17.54 -26.80
CA ALA A 208 23.50 16.52 -26.04
C ALA A 208 24.27 17.08 -24.83
N GLU A 209 24.64 18.37 -24.86
CA GLU A 209 25.27 19.07 -23.73
C GLU A 209 24.24 19.23 -22.60
N ASP A 210 23.00 19.61 -22.94
CA ASP A 210 21.89 19.73 -22.00
C ASP A 210 21.54 18.41 -21.30
N LEU A 211 21.61 17.30 -22.03
CA LEU A 211 21.39 15.98 -21.44
C LEU A 211 22.46 15.62 -20.43
N THR A 212 23.71 16.05 -20.66
CA THR A 212 24.80 15.90 -19.68
C THR A 212 24.51 16.74 -18.44
N LEU A 213 23.94 17.93 -18.64
CA LEU A 213 23.54 18.85 -17.58
C LEU A 213 22.32 18.36 -16.77
N LEU A 214 21.41 17.56 -17.35
CA LEU A 214 20.24 17.02 -16.66
C LEU A 214 20.44 15.61 -16.07
N GLY A 215 21.31 14.81 -16.70
CA GLY A 215 21.57 13.43 -16.30
C GLY A 215 22.50 13.26 -15.11
N GLY A 216 23.31 14.29 -14.79
CA GLY A 216 24.41 14.12 -13.85
C GLY A 216 25.49 13.17 -14.40
N ASN A 217 26.47 12.83 -13.57
CA ASN A 217 27.58 11.98 -14.01
C ASN A 217 27.08 10.54 -14.23
N PRO A 218 27.37 9.89 -15.38
CA PRO A 218 27.02 8.49 -15.59
C PRO A 218 27.58 7.62 -14.47
N GLY A 219 26.72 6.84 -13.81
CA GLY A 219 27.08 5.94 -12.70
C GLY A 219 26.71 6.45 -11.30
N ASP A 220 26.16 7.66 -11.17
CA ASP A 220 25.79 8.21 -9.87
C ASP A 220 24.27 8.41 -9.75
N GLU A 221 23.56 7.31 -9.44
CA GLU A 221 22.08 7.25 -9.31
C GLU A 221 21.51 8.29 -8.32
N HIS A 222 22.34 8.87 -7.46
CA HIS A 222 21.96 9.79 -6.39
C HIS A 222 21.77 11.25 -6.87
N TYR A 223 22.11 11.59 -8.11
CA TYR A 223 22.06 12.96 -8.63
C TYR A 223 20.90 13.24 -9.58
N ARG A 224 19.78 12.56 -9.37
CA ARG A 224 18.52 12.97 -9.99
C ARG A 224 18.12 14.33 -9.40
N LEU A 225 18.34 15.40 -10.17
CA LEU A 225 17.88 16.74 -9.78
C LEU A 225 16.34 16.74 -9.82
N HIS A 226 15.72 16.65 -8.65
CA HIS A 226 14.30 16.91 -8.53
C HIS A 226 14.06 18.41 -8.72
N LEU A 227 13.06 18.78 -9.54
CA LEU A 227 12.72 20.18 -9.84
C LEU A 227 12.41 21.00 -8.58
N ASP A 228 11.87 20.33 -7.54
CA ASP A 228 11.48 20.95 -6.27
C ASP A 228 12.58 20.91 -5.20
N ARG A 229 13.77 20.39 -5.53
CA ARG A 229 14.91 20.39 -4.60
C ARG A 229 15.93 21.45 -5.02
N PRO A 230 16.62 22.09 -4.05
CA PRO A 230 17.74 22.97 -4.34
C PRO A 230 18.80 22.25 -5.17
N VAL A 231 19.19 22.85 -6.29
CA VAL A 231 20.34 22.38 -7.08
C VAL A 231 21.59 22.58 -6.23
N PRO A 232 22.37 21.52 -5.95
CA PRO A 232 23.57 21.67 -5.14
C PRO A 232 24.61 22.56 -5.84
N LEU A 233 25.16 23.55 -5.14
CA LEU A 233 26.25 24.38 -5.66
C LEU A 233 27.42 23.57 -6.24
N PRO A 234 27.90 22.47 -5.60
CA PRO A 234 28.99 21.68 -6.15
C PRO A 234 28.64 21.00 -7.48
N TYR A 235 27.36 20.72 -7.73
CA TYR A 235 26.89 20.19 -9.02
C TYR A 235 27.06 21.23 -10.13
N VAL A 236 26.64 22.48 -9.88
CA VAL A 236 26.80 23.60 -10.82
C VAL A 236 28.27 23.86 -11.12
N LEU A 237 29.14 23.89 -10.09
CA LEU A 237 30.57 24.13 -10.27
C LEU A 237 31.26 23.02 -11.06
N ARG A 238 30.88 21.76 -10.82
CA ARG A 238 31.42 20.61 -11.56
C ARG A 238 31.02 20.64 -13.03
N LEU A 239 29.75 20.93 -13.34
CA LEU A 239 29.29 21.07 -14.72
C LEU A 239 29.94 22.26 -15.43
N ALA A 240 30.08 23.39 -14.74
CA ALA A 240 30.75 24.57 -15.28
C ALA A 240 32.17 24.23 -15.75
N GLN A 241 32.93 23.51 -14.93
CA GLN A 241 34.26 23.05 -15.33
C GLN A 241 34.23 21.99 -16.44
N GLY A 242 33.36 20.97 -16.32
CA GLY A 242 33.31 19.85 -17.27
C GLY A 242 32.89 20.27 -18.68
N LEU A 243 32.07 21.31 -18.79
CA LEU A 243 31.55 21.85 -20.04
C LEU A 243 32.29 23.11 -20.53
N ASP A 244 33.32 23.57 -19.79
CA ASP A 244 34.03 24.84 -20.05
C ASP A 244 33.06 26.04 -20.17
N ARG A 245 32.15 26.14 -19.20
CA ARG A 245 31.13 27.19 -19.06
C ARG A 245 31.28 27.94 -17.75
N THR A 246 30.65 29.10 -17.64
CA THR A 246 30.55 29.77 -16.35
C THR A 246 29.47 29.12 -15.48
N PRO A 247 29.60 29.13 -14.15
CA PRO A 247 28.53 28.67 -13.26
C PRO A 247 27.19 29.39 -13.47
N ASP A 248 27.22 30.67 -13.84
CA ASP A 248 26.00 31.45 -14.18
C ASP A 248 25.31 30.90 -15.43
N ASP A 249 26.07 30.49 -16.46
CA ASP A 249 25.50 29.87 -17.68
C ASP A 249 24.80 28.55 -17.34
N ILE A 250 25.43 27.70 -16.51
CA ILE A 250 24.85 26.43 -16.06
C ILE A 250 23.58 26.66 -15.24
N ALA A 251 23.60 27.61 -14.30
CA ALA A 251 22.45 27.94 -13.48
C ALA A 251 21.29 28.49 -14.33
N ALA A 252 21.58 29.39 -15.29
CA ALA A 252 20.59 29.91 -16.22
C ALA A 252 19.97 28.79 -17.08
N ARG A 253 20.78 27.82 -17.52
CA ARG A 253 20.31 26.69 -18.32
C ARG A 253 19.43 25.73 -17.50
N LEU A 254 19.83 25.39 -16.27
CA LEU A 254 19.00 24.62 -15.33
C LEU A 254 17.68 25.33 -15.01
N HIS A 255 17.70 26.66 -14.86
CA HIS A 255 16.49 27.46 -14.67
C HIS A 255 15.51 27.30 -15.84
N ALA A 256 16.04 27.34 -17.07
CA ALA A 256 15.24 27.20 -18.28
C ALA A 256 14.59 25.81 -18.38
N PHE A 257 15.20 24.77 -17.79
CA PHE A 257 14.60 23.43 -17.65
C PHE A 257 13.65 23.28 -16.46
N GLY A 258 13.35 24.37 -15.75
CA GLY A 258 12.35 24.41 -14.68
C GLY A 258 12.92 24.19 -13.28
N HIS A 259 14.24 24.14 -13.09
CA HIS A 259 14.82 24.14 -11.74
C HIS A 259 14.65 25.52 -11.10
N ARG A 260 13.74 25.61 -10.13
CA ARG A 260 13.39 26.89 -9.49
C ARG A 260 14.31 27.25 -8.32
N LEU A 261 14.91 26.25 -7.68
CA LEU A 261 15.74 26.41 -6.50
C LEU A 261 17.23 26.33 -6.89
N LEU A 262 17.74 27.36 -7.55
CA LEU A 262 19.17 27.46 -7.86
C LEU A 262 19.98 27.85 -6.62
N PRO A 263 21.31 27.65 -6.61
CA PRO A 263 22.15 28.11 -5.50
C PRO A 263 21.99 29.63 -5.29
N GLU A 264 21.61 30.07 -4.09
CA GLU A 264 21.40 31.49 -3.79
C GLU A 264 22.71 32.27 -3.69
N GLY A 265 22.80 33.49 -4.22
CA GLY A 265 23.97 34.37 -4.06
C GLY A 265 24.96 34.30 -5.23
N PRO A 266 26.04 35.11 -5.22
CA PRO A 266 26.94 35.23 -6.37
C PRO A 266 27.69 33.92 -6.59
N LEU A 267 27.63 33.41 -7.82
CA LEU A 267 28.45 32.28 -8.25
C LEU A 267 29.87 32.76 -8.63
N PRO A 268 30.90 31.91 -8.45
CA PRO A 268 32.26 32.28 -8.83
C PRO A 268 32.38 32.44 -10.35
N ARG A 269 33.24 33.37 -10.79
CA ARG A 269 33.46 33.63 -12.22
C ARG A 269 34.19 32.49 -12.96
N SER A 270 34.94 31.67 -12.23
CA SER A 270 35.71 30.55 -12.78
C SER A 270 35.94 29.49 -11.71
N VAL A 271 36.02 28.23 -12.13
CA VAL A 271 36.37 27.08 -11.28
C VAL A 271 37.74 26.59 -11.74
N GLU A 272 38.68 26.42 -10.81
CA GLU A 272 40.00 25.88 -11.12
C GLU A 272 39.97 24.35 -11.09
N PRO A 273 40.81 23.66 -11.89
CA PRO A 273 40.80 22.19 -11.93
C PRO A 273 40.97 21.50 -10.57
N GLY A 274 41.74 22.11 -9.65
CA GLY A 274 41.95 21.61 -8.29
C GLY A 274 40.80 21.89 -7.31
N ASP A 275 39.76 22.63 -7.71
CA ASP A 275 38.59 22.86 -6.86
C ASP A 275 37.69 21.63 -6.78
N LEU A 276 37.69 20.75 -7.79
CA LEU A 276 36.90 19.50 -7.74
C LEU A 276 37.33 18.60 -6.59
N ASP A 277 38.63 18.57 -6.30
CA ASP A 277 39.19 17.86 -5.15
C ASP A 277 38.71 18.44 -3.81
N LEU A 278 38.15 19.65 -3.81
CA LEU A 278 37.56 20.26 -2.62
C LEU A 278 36.08 19.93 -2.47
N PHE A 279 35.41 19.38 -3.48
CA PHE A 279 33.98 19.05 -3.39
C PHE A 279 33.73 17.56 -3.14
N GLU A 280 34.66 16.70 -3.55
CA GLU A 280 34.57 15.27 -3.37
C GLU A 280 34.78 14.85 -1.91
N ARG A 281 33.66 14.67 -1.22
CA ARG A 281 33.56 13.87 0.01
C ARG A 281 33.48 12.41 -0.45
N GLY A 282 34.38 11.55 0.00
CA GLY A 282 34.49 10.16 -0.46
C GLY A 282 33.14 9.51 -0.80
N TRP A 283 33.03 9.07 -2.06
CA TRP A 283 31.99 8.25 -2.72
C TRP A 283 30.50 8.63 -2.56
N ARG A 284 30.02 9.49 -1.63
CA ARG A 284 28.55 9.61 -1.39
C ARG A 284 27.91 10.96 -1.06
N THR A 285 28.59 12.05 -0.67
CA THR A 285 27.88 13.30 -0.29
C THR A 285 28.63 14.59 -0.63
N LEU A 286 28.10 15.42 -1.55
CA LEU A 286 28.68 16.74 -1.80
C LEU A 286 28.41 17.69 -0.61
N LEU A 287 29.37 18.57 -0.31
CA LEU A 287 29.18 19.61 0.72
C LEU A 287 28.03 20.54 0.31
N ALA A 288 27.00 20.67 1.14
CA ALA A 288 25.98 21.68 0.92
C ALA A 288 26.54 23.09 1.21
N ARG A 289 25.96 24.15 0.61
CA ARG A 289 26.44 25.52 0.82
C ARG A 289 26.45 25.92 2.30
N ASN A 290 25.44 25.48 3.05
CA ASN A 290 25.28 25.69 4.49
C ASN A 290 25.33 24.35 5.23
N ASP A 291 26.26 23.47 4.83
CA ASP A 291 26.38 22.15 5.46
C ASP A 291 26.83 22.29 6.93
N PRO A 292 26.07 21.79 7.91
CA PRO A 292 26.49 21.80 9.31
C PRO A 292 27.79 21.03 9.55
N ASP A 293 28.14 20.09 8.67
CA ASP A 293 29.30 19.22 8.79
C ASP A 293 30.53 19.71 8.02
N TRP A 294 30.57 21.02 7.69
CA TRP A 294 31.67 21.64 6.97
C TRP A 294 33.05 21.29 7.56
N PHE A 295 33.18 21.16 8.88
CA PHE A 295 34.45 20.85 9.52
C PHE A 295 34.98 19.47 9.14
N ALA A 296 34.12 18.46 9.17
CA ALA A 296 34.51 17.10 8.83
C ALA A 296 35.01 17.01 7.39
N HIS A 297 34.33 17.74 6.50
CA HIS A 297 34.75 17.89 5.11
C HIS A 297 36.15 18.50 4.99
N LEU A 298 36.45 19.57 5.74
CA LEU A 298 37.80 20.17 5.75
C LEU A 298 38.88 19.17 6.19
N VAL A 299 38.60 18.35 7.20
CA VAL A 299 39.55 17.33 7.70
C VAL A 299 39.79 16.26 6.62
N VAL A 300 38.73 15.74 6.00
CA VAL A 300 38.84 14.71 4.95
C VAL A 300 39.60 15.25 3.73
N VAL A 301 39.25 16.43 3.24
CA VAL A 301 39.92 17.06 2.10
C VAL A 301 41.36 17.42 2.45
N GLY A 302 41.62 17.95 3.65
CA GLY A 302 42.98 18.26 4.12
C GLY A 302 43.86 17.03 4.21
N ALA A 303 43.34 15.93 4.77
CA ALA A 303 44.05 14.66 4.86
C ALA A 303 44.38 14.07 3.47
N ARG A 304 43.45 14.20 2.51
CA ARG A 304 43.63 13.70 1.14
C ARG A 304 44.58 14.55 0.30
N THR A 305 44.48 15.87 0.40
CA THR A 305 45.22 16.83 -0.44
C THR A 305 46.53 17.31 0.18
N GLY A 306 46.73 17.08 1.49
CA GLY A 306 47.85 17.61 2.26
C GLY A 306 47.75 19.12 2.53
N ARG A 307 46.65 19.78 2.17
CA ARG A 307 46.44 21.21 2.38
C ARG A 307 45.98 21.49 3.81
N ALA A 308 46.35 22.65 4.35
CA ALA A 308 45.86 23.08 5.65
C ALA A 308 44.34 23.33 5.61
N PRO A 309 43.58 22.93 6.64
CA PRO A 309 42.13 23.19 6.70
C PRO A 309 41.74 24.66 6.51
N ALA A 310 42.57 25.60 6.97
CA ALA A 310 42.36 27.03 6.75
C ALA A 310 42.38 27.42 5.26
N ASP A 311 43.36 26.93 4.50
CA ASP A 311 43.46 27.22 3.07
C ASP A 311 42.30 26.62 2.28
N ILE A 312 41.81 25.45 2.70
CA ILE A 312 40.62 24.81 2.09
C ILE A 312 39.38 25.64 2.41
N ALA A 313 39.20 26.06 3.67
CA ALA A 313 38.07 26.87 4.09
C ALA A 313 38.01 28.20 3.33
N ASP A 314 39.14 28.89 3.19
CA ASP A 314 39.23 30.14 2.44
C ASP A 314 38.87 29.94 0.96
N ARG A 315 39.34 28.85 0.36
CA ARG A 315 38.99 28.54 -1.03
C ARG A 315 37.50 28.23 -1.19
N LEU A 316 36.92 27.41 -0.32
CA LEU A 316 35.48 27.11 -0.34
C LEU A 316 34.63 28.37 -0.10
N ARG A 317 35.03 29.28 0.81
CA ARG A 317 34.36 30.59 0.96
C ARG A 317 34.38 31.40 -0.33
N SER A 318 35.52 31.43 -1.04
CA SER A 318 35.64 32.13 -2.33
C SER A 318 34.77 31.52 -3.44
N LEU A 319 34.42 30.24 -3.32
CA LEU A 319 33.54 29.51 -4.22
C LEU A 319 32.05 29.64 -3.83
N GLY A 320 31.75 30.37 -2.75
CA GLY A 320 30.39 30.67 -2.32
C GLY A 320 29.86 29.79 -1.17
N PHE A 321 30.68 28.94 -0.56
CA PHE A 321 30.27 28.13 0.60
C PHE A 321 30.28 28.95 1.89
N THR A 322 29.32 28.67 2.78
CA THR A 322 29.22 29.33 4.08
C THR A 322 29.99 28.54 5.12
N ILE A 323 31.27 28.87 5.30
CA ILE A 323 32.11 28.26 6.33
C ILE A 323 32.36 29.28 7.44
N PRO A 324 31.94 29.00 8.70
CA PRO A 324 32.19 29.90 9.83
C PRO A 324 33.67 30.26 9.98
N GLU A 325 33.94 31.48 10.44
CA GLU A 325 35.27 31.84 10.95
C GLU A 325 35.44 31.15 12.31
N ALA A 326 36.20 30.06 12.32
CA ALA A 326 36.51 29.28 13.50
C ALA A 326 38.02 29.00 13.54
N GLU A 327 38.55 28.74 14.74
CA GLU A 327 39.90 28.21 14.85
C GLU A 327 39.95 26.80 14.25
N LEU A 328 40.77 26.66 13.22
CA LEU A 328 41.00 25.42 12.47
C LEU A 328 42.38 24.86 12.84
N PRO A 329 42.53 23.52 12.90
CA PRO A 329 43.82 22.92 13.20
C PRO A 329 44.84 23.27 12.11
N ALA A 330 46.09 23.49 12.53
CA ALA A 330 47.18 23.85 11.62
C ALA A 330 47.47 22.77 10.57
N GLY A 331 47.14 21.51 10.87
CA GLY A 331 47.27 20.38 9.95
C GLY A 331 46.43 19.20 10.39
N VAL A 332 46.06 18.37 9.40
CA VAL A 332 45.29 17.14 9.57
C VAL A 332 45.98 16.00 8.82
N SER A 333 45.75 14.77 9.26
CA SER A 333 46.28 13.55 8.64
C SER A 333 45.16 12.55 8.33
N SER A 334 45.47 11.51 7.56
CA SER A 334 44.52 10.41 7.27
C SER A 334 43.96 9.77 8.55
N ASP A 335 44.76 9.77 9.59
CA ASP A 335 44.46 9.26 10.92
C ASP A 335 43.34 10.05 11.62
N ASP A 336 43.25 11.35 11.38
CA ASP A 336 42.22 12.21 11.96
C ASP A 336 40.83 11.94 11.39
N VAL A 337 40.75 11.42 10.15
CA VAL A 337 39.48 11.07 9.51
C VAL A 337 38.72 10.03 10.33
N GLY A 338 39.42 9.02 10.87
CA GLY A 338 38.81 8.01 11.74
C GLY A 338 38.37 8.57 13.11
N LEU A 339 38.93 9.69 13.56
CA LEU A 339 38.54 10.34 14.81
C LEU A 339 37.26 11.16 14.69
N ILE A 340 37.00 11.73 13.51
CA ILE A 340 35.81 12.56 13.28
C ILE A 340 34.63 11.77 12.70
N ASP A 341 34.92 10.57 12.19
CA ASP A 341 33.94 9.65 11.65
C ASP A 341 33.03 9.14 12.78
N GLY A 342 31.76 9.55 12.78
CA GLY A 342 30.80 9.14 13.80
C GLY A 342 30.13 7.80 13.51
N ARG A 343 30.59 7.03 12.50
CA ARG A 343 30.17 5.63 12.27
C ARG A 343 30.24 4.76 13.53
N PRO A 344 31.21 4.92 14.43
CA PRO A 344 31.20 4.22 15.70
C PRO A 344 30.02 4.65 16.57
N ALA A 345 29.49 5.86 16.54
CA ALA A 345 28.52 6.30 17.55
C ALA A 345 27.03 6.25 17.14
N VAL A 346 26.69 6.20 15.84
CA VAL A 346 25.31 6.50 15.36
C VAL A 346 24.81 5.48 14.33
N SER A 347 23.47 5.33 14.28
CA SER A 347 22.68 4.40 13.47
C SER A 347 22.98 4.43 11.96
N GLY A 348 23.97 3.68 11.49
CA GLY A 348 24.14 3.20 10.10
C GLY A 348 24.34 4.25 8.97
N GLU A 349 23.87 5.48 9.14
CA GLU A 349 24.12 6.64 8.30
C GLU A 349 25.40 7.33 8.76
N THR A 350 26.20 7.81 7.80
CA THR A 350 27.45 8.52 8.09
C THR A 350 27.14 9.90 8.68
N VAL A 351 26.99 9.98 9.99
CA VAL A 351 26.92 11.24 10.74
C VAL A 351 28.31 11.54 11.28
N TRP A 352 28.88 12.68 10.90
CA TRP A 352 30.16 13.12 11.45
C TRP A 352 29.97 13.57 12.90
N LEU A 353 30.98 13.36 13.76
CA LEU A 353 30.89 13.81 15.14
C LEU A 353 30.90 15.35 15.19
N PRO A 354 29.82 16.00 15.67
CA PRO A 354 29.80 17.46 15.74
C PRO A 354 30.79 17.97 16.78
N ARG A 355 31.57 19.00 16.44
CA ARG A 355 32.59 19.59 17.36
C ARG A 355 32.02 20.19 18.65
N THR A 356 30.75 20.57 18.60
CA THR A 356 30.03 21.24 19.69
C THR A 356 29.28 20.28 20.60
N GLU A 357 29.12 19.04 20.17
CA GLU A 357 28.44 18.00 20.95
C GLU A 357 29.45 17.19 21.78
N PRO A 358 29.01 16.57 22.89
CA PRO A 358 29.83 15.62 23.63
C PRO A 358 30.33 14.49 22.72
N VAL A 359 31.63 14.21 22.78
CA VAL A 359 32.19 13.02 22.12
C VAL A 359 31.81 11.79 22.94
N PRO A 360 31.23 10.74 22.34
CA PRO A 360 30.89 9.53 23.08
C PRO A 360 32.10 8.81 23.67
N VAL A 361 31.96 8.29 24.90
CA VAL A 361 32.97 7.44 25.54
C VAL A 361 33.35 6.24 24.65
N GLY A 362 32.35 5.56 24.08
CA GLY A 362 32.57 4.44 23.17
C GLY A 362 33.43 4.80 21.97
N HIS A 363 33.24 5.99 21.39
CA HIS A 363 34.01 6.45 20.24
C HIS A 363 35.50 6.64 20.55
N VAL A 364 35.80 7.22 21.71
CA VAL A 364 37.19 7.38 22.18
C VAL A 364 37.86 6.02 22.38
N LEU A 365 37.16 5.07 23.00
CA LEU A 365 37.67 3.72 23.24
C LEU A 365 37.90 2.96 21.94
N PHE A 366 36.94 3.01 21.01
CA PHE A 366 37.05 2.37 19.70
C PHE A 366 38.21 2.96 18.89
N SER A 367 38.32 4.29 18.87
CA SER A 367 39.40 5.00 18.19
C SER A 367 40.77 4.67 18.79
N ALA A 368 40.87 4.52 20.12
CA ALA A 368 42.12 4.16 20.79
C ALA A 368 42.58 2.77 20.35
N HIS A 369 41.67 1.79 20.33
CA HIS A 369 41.98 0.44 19.85
C HIS A 369 42.37 0.41 18.38
N ALA A 370 41.57 1.00 17.49
CA ALA A 370 41.80 0.98 16.03
C ALA A 370 43.14 1.61 15.62
N ARG A 371 43.69 2.49 16.47
CA ARG A 371 44.94 3.20 16.26
C ARG A 371 46.11 2.61 17.06
N GLU A 372 45.87 1.52 17.78
CA GLU A 372 46.83 0.88 18.69
C GLU A 372 47.49 1.90 19.66
N THR A 373 46.69 2.81 20.21
CA THR A 373 47.15 3.90 21.08
C THR A 373 46.33 4.00 22.35
N GLY A 374 46.80 4.80 23.32
CA GLY A 374 46.08 5.03 24.57
C GLY A 374 44.91 6.00 24.40
N THR A 375 43.88 5.86 25.22
CA THR A 375 42.72 6.78 25.24
C THR A 375 43.14 8.23 25.48
N ALA A 376 44.18 8.50 26.28
CA ALA A 376 44.69 9.86 26.50
C ALA A 376 45.23 10.53 25.22
N ALA A 377 45.86 9.75 24.32
CA ALA A 377 46.37 10.26 23.05
C ALA A 377 45.23 10.64 22.10
N VAL A 378 44.19 9.81 22.02
CA VAL A 378 42.97 10.10 21.25
C VAL A 378 42.29 11.36 21.78
N VAL A 379 42.06 11.45 23.09
CA VAL A 379 41.44 12.60 23.74
C VAL A 379 42.22 13.88 23.47
N THR A 380 43.55 13.83 23.56
CA THR A 380 44.42 14.98 23.25
C THR A 380 44.26 15.40 21.79
N ARG A 381 44.29 14.45 20.85
CA ARG A 381 44.17 14.76 19.42
C ARG A 381 42.79 15.34 19.07
N MET A 382 41.71 14.83 19.66
CA MET A 382 40.37 15.40 19.46
C MET A 382 40.28 16.85 19.95
N ARG A 383 40.92 17.20 21.07
CA ARG A 383 41.00 18.59 21.55
C ARG A 383 41.79 19.48 20.59
N GLU A 384 42.90 18.98 20.01
CA GLU A 384 43.66 19.70 18.98
C GLU A 384 42.87 19.93 17.68
N LEU A 385 42.01 18.98 17.30
CA LEU A 385 41.03 19.14 16.22
C LEU A 385 39.89 20.10 16.60
N GLY A 386 39.85 20.55 17.86
CA GLY A 386 38.93 21.56 18.34
C GLY A 386 37.58 21.03 18.80
N TYR A 387 37.51 19.75 19.21
CA TYR A 387 36.37 19.23 19.98
C TYR A 387 36.42 19.77 21.40
N THR A 388 35.35 20.41 21.83
CA THR A 388 35.31 21.13 23.11
C THR A 388 34.78 20.30 24.27
N ARG A 389 34.03 19.23 23.98
CA ARG A 389 33.36 18.36 24.97
C ARG A 389 33.85 16.92 24.85
N VAL A 390 35.13 16.71 25.10
CA VAL A 390 35.73 15.36 25.07
C VAL A 390 35.64 14.72 26.46
N PRO A 391 35.16 13.48 26.60
CA PRO A 391 34.91 12.83 27.89
C PRO A 391 36.21 12.54 28.64
N ASP A 392 36.11 12.46 29.97
CA ASP A 392 37.21 12.07 30.85
C ASP A 392 37.29 10.54 30.95
N VAL A 393 37.97 9.92 29.99
CA VAL A 393 38.14 8.47 29.91
C VAL A 393 39.47 8.08 30.56
N PRO A 394 39.52 7.07 31.46
CA PRO A 394 40.76 6.61 32.05
C PRO A 394 41.80 6.24 30.99
N ASP A 395 43.06 6.63 31.19
CA ASP A 395 44.14 6.27 30.26
C ASP A 395 44.42 4.76 30.30
N ARG A 396 44.21 4.09 29.17
CA ARG A 396 44.44 2.64 29.03
C ARG A 396 44.53 2.20 27.59
N ASN A 397 45.07 0.98 27.42
CA ASN A 397 44.97 0.22 26.19
C ASN A 397 43.63 -0.54 26.17
N VAL A 398 42.87 -0.37 25.10
CA VAL A 398 41.55 -0.99 24.92
C VAL A 398 41.72 -2.38 24.32
N THR A 399 41.15 -3.39 24.98
CA THR A 399 41.22 -4.80 24.55
C THR A 399 40.07 -5.18 23.63
N ASP A 400 40.18 -6.32 22.93
CA ASP A 400 39.09 -6.87 22.11
C ASP A 400 37.82 -7.14 22.93
N ASP A 401 37.97 -7.54 24.19
CA ASP A 401 36.83 -7.74 25.09
C ASP A 401 36.15 -6.42 25.44
N ASP A 402 36.92 -5.34 25.59
CA ASP A 402 36.36 -4.00 25.81
C ASP A 402 35.63 -3.50 24.55
N LEU A 403 36.16 -3.79 23.35
CA LEU A 403 35.44 -3.52 22.10
C LEU A 403 34.10 -4.26 22.03
N ARG A 404 34.09 -5.54 22.37
CA ARG A 404 32.84 -6.31 22.43
C ARG A 404 31.85 -5.70 23.40
N LEU A 405 32.29 -5.20 24.55
CA LEU A 405 31.41 -4.50 25.49
C LEU A 405 30.83 -3.23 24.88
N ILE A 406 31.67 -2.33 24.36
CA ILE A 406 31.19 -1.05 23.86
C ILE A 406 30.44 -1.16 22.53
N SER A 407 30.57 -2.26 21.77
CA SER A 407 29.77 -2.47 20.56
C SER A 407 28.27 -2.63 20.89
N THR A 408 27.42 -1.96 20.12
CA THR A 408 25.95 -2.07 20.17
C THR A 408 25.50 -3.50 19.91
N ALA A 409 26.08 -4.16 18.89
CA ALA A 409 25.76 -5.55 18.56
C ALA A 409 26.51 -6.56 19.45
N GLY A 410 27.51 -6.10 20.21
CA GLY A 410 28.34 -6.95 21.06
C GLY A 410 29.39 -7.76 20.31
N ASP A 411 29.63 -7.47 19.03
CA ASP A 411 30.56 -8.19 18.16
C ASP A 411 31.95 -7.54 18.07
N GLY A 412 32.13 -6.39 18.73
CA GLY A 412 33.36 -5.61 18.70
C GLY A 412 33.47 -4.64 17.53
N SER A 413 32.44 -4.58 16.69
CA SER A 413 32.36 -3.66 15.55
C SER A 413 31.48 -2.44 15.85
N ALA A 414 31.62 -1.41 15.03
CA ALA A 414 30.73 -0.25 15.02
C ALA A 414 29.30 -0.65 14.57
N PRO A 415 28.24 0.00 15.09
CA PRO A 415 28.29 1.12 16.03
C PRO A 415 28.56 0.66 17.47
N VAL A 416 29.35 1.43 18.20
CA VAL A 416 29.55 1.44 19.65
C VAL A 416 28.56 2.34 20.39
N LEU A 417 28.47 2.15 21.70
CA LEU A 417 27.57 2.86 22.60
C LEU A 417 27.95 4.35 22.72
N ALA A 418 26.93 5.16 22.99
CA ALA A 418 27.05 6.58 23.30
C ALA A 418 27.62 6.80 24.72
N ASP A 419 27.15 7.80 25.47
CA ASP A 419 27.56 8.00 26.87
C ASP A 419 26.72 7.19 27.86
N THR A 420 25.49 6.85 27.47
CA THR A 420 24.56 6.04 28.26
C THR A 420 24.68 4.57 27.86
N VAL A 421 24.81 3.69 28.85
CA VAL A 421 24.73 2.23 28.65
C VAL A 421 23.33 1.75 29.02
N PRO A 422 22.49 1.36 28.04
CA PRO A 422 21.16 0.83 28.32
C PRO A 422 21.25 -0.47 29.12
N TYR A 423 20.30 -0.68 30.03
CA TYR A 423 20.30 -1.89 30.87
C TYR A 423 20.27 -3.18 30.05
N GLY A 424 19.53 -3.22 28.94
CA GLY A 424 19.52 -4.37 28.02
C GLY A 424 20.90 -4.72 27.47
N ARG A 425 21.76 -3.72 27.22
CA ARG A 425 23.16 -3.96 26.82
C ARG A 425 23.99 -4.57 27.94
N VAL A 426 23.79 -4.15 29.19
CA VAL A 426 24.41 -4.74 30.38
C VAL A 426 24.03 -6.22 30.50
N VAL A 427 22.74 -6.54 30.39
CA VAL A 427 22.24 -7.94 30.42
C VAL A 427 22.85 -8.76 29.29
N GLY A 428 22.89 -8.23 28.06
CA GLY A 428 23.50 -8.93 26.92
C GLY A 428 24.99 -9.20 27.09
N ALA A 429 25.75 -8.22 27.59
CA ALA A 429 27.17 -8.40 27.89
C ALA A 429 27.41 -9.42 29.00
N ALA A 430 26.63 -9.37 30.07
CA ALA A 430 26.67 -10.32 31.19
C ALA A 430 26.42 -11.76 30.71
N ALA A 431 25.42 -11.96 29.86
CA ALA A 431 25.10 -13.27 29.28
C ALA A 431 26.23 -13.85 28.42
N VAL A 432 26.91 -13.01 27.63
CA VAL A 432 28.02 -13.45 26.76
C VAL A 432 29.29 -13.75 27.57
N SER A 433 29.60 -12.95 28.59
CA SER A 433 30.79 -13.14 29.41
C SER A 433 30.62 -14.15 30.54
N GLY A 434 29.37 -14.53 30.87
CA GLY A 434 29.04 -15.34 32.04
C GLY A 434 29.19 -14.60 33.37
N ALA A 435 29.34 -13.27 33.34
CA ALA A 435 29.43 -12.43 34.53
C ALA A 435 28.03 -12.00 34.98
N GLY A 436 27.89 -11.56 36.24
CA GLY A 436 26.64 -10.97 36.71
C GLY A 436 26.45 -9.54 36.16
N PRO A 437 25.21 -9.06 35.93
CA PRO A 437 24.95 -7.68 35.48
C PRO A 437 25.59 -6.60 36.35
N GLU A 438 25.74 -6.82 37.66
CA GLU A 438 26.42 -5.87 38.57
C GLU A 438 27.91 -5.74 38.24
N GLU A 439 28.61 -6.85 38.01
CA GLU A 439 30.02 -6.89 37.64
C GLU A 439 30.22 -6.28 36.25
N THR A 440 29.34 -6.60 35.29
CA THR A 440 29.35 -6.01 33.96
C THR A 440 29.14 -4.49 34.00
N ALA A 441 28.21 -3.99 34.83
CA ALA A 441 28.01 -2.56 35.03
C ALA A 441 29.24 -1.89 35.66
N ALA A 442 29.89 -2.53 36.63
CA ALA A 442 31.16 -2.05 37.19
C ALA A 442 32.27 -1.98 36.12
N ARG A 443 32.31 -2.94 35.19
CA ARG A 443 33.25 -2.92 34.07
C ARG A 443 33.01 -1.74 33.11
N TYR A 444 31.76 -1.43 32.76
CA TYR A 444 31.44 -0.22 31.99
C TYR A 444 31.87 1.07 32.70
N ARG A 445 31.60 1.20 34.00
CA ARG A 445 32.07 2.35 34.80
C ARG A 445 33.59 2.45 34.80
N GLY A 446 34.27 1.30 34.90
CA GLY A 446 35.72 1.22 34.80
C GLY A 446 36.29 1.61 33.43
N LEU A 447 35.48 1.56 32.37
CA LEU A 447 35.81 2.04 31.02
C LEU A 447 35.52 3.54 30.81
N GLY A 448 34.93 4.22 31.80
CA GLY A 448 34.62 5.65 31.74
C GLY A 448 33.14 5.98 31.47
N TYR A 449 32.26 4.97 31.36
CA TYR A 449 30.82 5.24 31.24
C TYR A 449 30.25 5.67 32.59
N THR A 450 29.83 6.94 32.69
CA THR A 450 29.26 7.49 33.92
C THR A 450 27.77 7.20 34.07
N ASP A 451 27.07 7.02 32.94
CA ASP A 451 25.62 6.80 32.90
C ASP A 451 25.30 5.35 32.52
N VAL A 452 25.35 4.45 33.52
CA VAL A 452 24.99 3.04 33.35
C VAL A 452 23.63 2.81 33.99
N VAL A 453 22.62 2.58 33.15
CA VAL A 453 21.22 2.45 33.58
C VAL A 453 21.01 1.07 34.20
N LEU A 454 20.46 1.04 35.42
CA LEU A 454 20.16 -0.17 36.18
C LEU A 454 18.78 -0.04 36.85
N PRO A 455 18.04 -1.13 37.06
CA PRO A 455 16.75 -1.09 37.76
C PRO A 455 16.97 -0.83 39.27
N ASP A 456 16.04 -0.15 39.94
CA ASP A 456 16.09 -0.10 41.40
C ASP A 456 15.64 -1.45 41.98
N GLY A 457 16.60 -2.19 42.53
CA GLY A 457 16.42 -3.51 43.11
C GLY A 457 17.71 -4.33 43.05
N PRO A 458 17.74 -5.53 43.67
CA PRO A 458 18.85 -6.45 43.49
C PRO A 458 18.90 -6.92 42.03
N LEU A 459 20.08 -6.87 41.43
CA LEU A 459 20.32 -7.44 40.11
C LEU A 459 20.39 -8.98 40.21
N PRO A 460 19.94 -9.72 39.19
CA PRO A 460 20.09 -11.17 39.19
C PRO A 460 21.58 -11.54 39.22
N ALA A 461 21.94 -12.61 39.93
CA ALA A 461 23.35 -13.03 40.05
C ALA A 461 23.95 -13.50 38.71
N SER A 462 23.12 -14.05 37.82
CA SER A 462 23.50 -14.47 36.47
C SER A 462 22.32 -14.31 35.51
N VAL A 463 22.61 -14.12 34.23
CA VAL A 463 21.66 -14.06 33.12
C VAL A 463 22.18 -14.92 31.97
N ASP A 464 21.29 -15.47 31.15
CA ASP A 464 21.66 -16.28 29.99
C ASP A 464 21.35 -15.56 28.65
N GLY A 465 21.69 -16.22 27.54
CA GLY A 465 21.45 -15.67 26.20
C GLY A 465 19.96 -15.48 25.87
N ARG A 466 19.05 -16.25 26.48
CA ARG A 466 17.61 -16.05 26.29
C ARG A 466 17.17 -14.79 27.03
N ASP A 467 17.67 -14.53 28.23
CA ASP A 467 17.35 -13.32 29.00
C ASP A 467 17.84 -12.06 28.27
N ALA A 468 19.03 -12.11 27.66
CA ALA A 468 19.55 -11.04 26.83
C ALA A 468 18.59 -10.68 25.68
N LEU A 469 18.08 -11.69 24.97
CA LEU A 469 17.17 -11.50 23.84
C LEU A 469 15.84 -10.85 24.26
N LEU A 470 15.39 -11.03 25.50
CA LEU A 470 14.17 -10.37 26.00
C LEU A 470 14.29 -8.85 26.05
N THR A 471 15.51 -8.32 26.18
CA THR A 471 15.76 -6.88 26.34
C THR A 471 15.92 -6.13 25.02
N VAL A 472 16.09 -6.84 23.90
CA VAL A 472 16.37 -6.26 22.58
C VAL A 472 15.06 -6.09 21.80
N THR A 473 14.81 -4.89 21.28
CA THR A 473 13.67 -4.59 20.39
C THR A 473 14.14 -4.50 18.94
N GLY A 474 13.21 -4.35 17.99
CA GLY A 474 13.57 -4.10 16.58
C GLY A 474 14.28 -2.76 16.34
N THR A 475 14.24 -1.85 17.32
CA THR A 475 14.79 -0.49 17.24
C THR A 475 15.89 -0.21 18.27
N GLY A 476 16.26 -1.17 19.11
CA GLY A 476 17.25 -0.96 20.17
C GLY A 476 17.02 -1.87 21.39
N TRP A 477 16.97 -1.28 22.58
CA TRP A 477 16.72 -1.99 23.85
C TRP A 477 15.49 -1.44 24.55
N LEU A 478 14.86 -2.28 25.39
CA LEU A 478 13.81 -1.83 26.29
C LEU A 478 14.36 -0.83 27.32
N ALA A 479 13.67 0.30 27.49
CA ALA A 479 13.90 1.21 28.59
C ALA A 479 13.28 0.66 29.88
N LEU A 480 13.85 1.00 31.04
CA LEU A 480 13.40 0.48 32.34
C LEU A 480 12.19 1.23 32.91
N ASP A 481 12.03 2.48 32.50
CA ASP A 481 10.99 3.42 32.90
C ASP A 481 9.78 3.45 31.95
N GLU A 482 9.89 2.79 30.80
CA GLU A 482 8.80 2.67 29.84
C GLU A 482 8.00 1.36 30.04
N ALA A 483 6.72 1.42 29.70
CA ALA A 483 5.86 0.23 29.64
C ALA A 483 6.38 -0.75 28.59
N VAL A 484 6.58 -2.02 28.97
CA VAL A 484 6.98 -3.04 28.01
C VAL A 484 5.82 -3.30 27.05
N PRO A 485 6.00 -3.12 25.72
CA PRO A 485 4.90 -3.32 24.78
C PRO A 485 4.44 -4.78 24.76
N VAL A 486 3.12 -5.02 24.83
CA VAL A 486 2.53 -6.36 24.61
C VAL A 486 3.02 -7.00 23.31
N PRO A 487 3.09 -6.29 22.16
CA PRO A 487 3.63 -6.87 20.93
C PRO A 487 5.06 -7.44 21.07
N HIS A 488 5.90 -6.79 21.87
CA HIS A 488 7.26 -7.26 22.14
C HIS A 488 7.25 -8.56 22.94
N VAL A 489 6.45 -8.64 24.00
CA VAL A 489 6.29 -9.86 24.81
C VAL A 489 5.81 -11.03 23.96
N VAL A 490 4.80 -10.80 23.11
CA VAL A 490 4.22 -11.80 22.21
C VAL A 490 5.23 -12.25 21.14
N ALA A 491 5.95 -11.31 20.52
CA ALA A 491 6.96 -11.64 19.51
C ALA A 491 8.09 -12.50 20.11
N ARG A 492 8.53 -12.19 21.34
CA ARG A 492 9.53 -12.98 22.05
C ARG A 492 9.01 -14.36 22.46
N ALA A 493 7.77 -14.43 22.96
CA ALA A 493 7.11 -15.69 23.29
C ALA A 493 7.04 -16.62 22.06
N HIS A 494 6.65 -16.08 20.90
CA HIS A 494 6.63 -16.83 19.64
C HIS A 494 8.02 -17.32 19.22
N ALA A 495 9.04 -16.45 19.26
CA ALA A 495 10.41 -16.79 18.87
C ALA A 495 11.04 -17.88 19.75
N GLU A 496 10.69 -17.92 21.03
CA GLU A 496 11.21 -18.91 21.98
C GLU A 496 10.32 -20.16 22.10
N GLY A 497 9.12 -20.16 21.51
CA GLY A 497 8.11 -21.19 21.73
C GLY A 497 7.59 -21.24 23.17
N ALA A 498 7.66 -20.11 23.89
CA ALA A 498 7.29 -19.97 25.28
C ALA A 498 5.92 -19.28 25.44
N ALA A 499 5.32 -19.37 26.62
CA ALA A 499 4.08 -18.65 26.91
C ALA A 499 4.32 -17.14 27.11
N PRO A 500 3.43 -16.24 26.64
CA PRO A 500 3.54 -14.80 26.89
C PRO A 500 3.66 -14.44 28.39
N ALA A 501 2.95 -15.13 29.28
CA ALA A 501 3.08 -14.95 30.73
C ALA A 501 4.49 -15.28 31.28
N GLU A 502 5.15 -16.29 30.71
CA GLU A 502 6.50 -16.70 31.10
C GLU A 502 7.52 -15.61 30.73
N VAL A 503 7.44 -15.09 29.50
CA VAL A 503 8.28 -13.98 29.06
C VAL A 503 8.08 -12.75 29.96
N ALA A 504 6.84 -12.42 30.29
CA ALA A 504 6.54 -11.33 31.20
C ALA A 504 7.12 -11.55 32.62
N ARG A 505 7.07 -12.78 33.16
CA ARG A 505 7.71 -13.10 34.45
C ARG A 505 9.22 -12.92 34.39
N ARG A 506 9.88 -13.38 33.32
CA ARG A 506 11.33 -13.24 33.16
C ARG A 506 11.75 -11.77 33.07
N LEU A 507 11.03 -10.94 32.32
CA LEU A 507 11.26 -9.50 32.30
C LEU A 507 11.12 -8.85 33.69
N ARG A 508 10.12 -9.24 34.49
CA ARG A 508 10.00 -8.75 35.88
C ARG A 508 11.18 -9.18 36.75
N THR A 509 11.65 -10.43 36.62
CA THR A 509 12.84 -10.92 37.33
C THR A 509 14.10 -10.15 36.94
N LEU A 510 14.20 -9.70 35.68
CA LEU A 510 15.29 -8.86 35.21
C LEU A 510 15.21 -7.42 35.74
N GLY A 511 14.08 -7.00 36.35
CA GLY A 511 13.92 -5.68 36.97
C GLY A 511 13.04 -4.70 36.18
N TYR A 512 12.41 -5.12 35.08
CA TYR A 512 11.43 -4.29 34.38
C TYR A 512 10.12 -4.22 35.18
N ARG A 513 9.64 -3.00 35.46
CA ARG A 513 8.51 -2.78 36.37
C ARG A 513 7.16 -2.83 35.67
N ASP A 514 7.02 -2.09 34.59
CA ASP A 514 5.76 -1.94 33.87
C ASP A 514 5.61 -3.01 32.77
N VAL A 515 5.55 -4.27 33.22
CA VAL A 515 5.42 -5.43 32.34
C VAL A 515 3.96 -5.90 32.31
N PRO A 516 3.35 -6.10 31.12
CA PRO A 516 1.96 -6.54 30.99
C PRO A 516 1.64 -7.78 31.84
N SER A 517 0.55 -7.70 32.60
CA SER A 517 0.04 -8.76 33.47
C SER A 517 -1.20 -9.42 32.86
N GLY A 518 -1.56 -10.61 33.35
CA GLY A 518 -2.75 -11.33 32.88
C GLY A 518 -2.61 -11.98 31.50
N LEU A 519 -1.41 -12.00 30.94
CA LEU A 519 -1.10 -12.67 29.68
C LEU A 519 -1.31 -14.19 29.78
N PRO A 520 -1.55 -14.89 28.65
CA PRO A 520 -1.82 -16.31 28.64
C PRO A 520 -0.60 -17.16 29.03
N GLU A 521 -0.87 -18.25 29.75
CA GLU A 521 0.12 -19.26 30.20
C GLU A 521 0.42 -20.33 29.14
N THR A 522 -0.21 -20.26 27.97
CA THR A 522 0.00 -21.18 26.87
C THR A 522 0.48 -20.44 25.63
N PRO A 523 1.50 -20.94 24.90
CA PRO A 523 1.87 -20.40 23.60
C PRO A 523 0.80 -20.74 22.56
N HIS A 524 0.56 -19.83 21.62
CA HIS A 524 -0.29 -20.10 20.46
C HIS A 524 0.43 -19.73 19.16
N PRO A 525 0.48 -20.61 18.14
CA PRO A 525 1.25 -20.38 16.93
C PRO A 525 0.78 -19.16 16.12
N GLY A 526 -0.48 -18.75 16.31
CA GLY A 526 -1.09 -17.58 15.67
C GLY A 526 -0.93 -16.25 16.40
N ASP A 527 -0.35 -16.21 17.61
CA ASP A 527 -0.28 -14.96 18.41
C ASP A 527 0.37 -13.80 17.64
N LEU A 528 1.45 -14.08 16.89
CA LEU A 528 2.14 -13.05 16.11
C LEU A 528 1.28 -12.51 14.95
N ALA A 529 0.45 -13.36 14.35
CA ALA A 529 -0.48 -12.92 13.30
C ALA A 529 -1.56 -12.00 13.89
N MET A 530 -2.09 -12.35 15.07
CA MET A 530 -3.15 -11.58 15.74
C MET A 530 -2.76 -10.14 16.05
N ILE A 531 -1.50 -9.91 16.39
CA ILE A 531 -1.01 -8.57 16.74
C ILE A 531 -0.52 -7.74 15.54
N SER A 532 -0.51 -8.30 14.33
CA SER A 532 0.05 -7.65 13.12
C SER A 532 -1.05 -7.07 12.23
N ARG A 533 -0.93 -5.84 11.72
CA ARG A 533 -1.99 -5.03 11.03
C ARG A 533 -2.76 -5.73 9.90
N ASP A 534 -2.18 -6.76 9.27
CA ASP A 534 -2.80 -7.52 8.18
C ASP A 534 -2.76 -9.04 8.41
N GLY A 535 -2.55 -9.50 9.64
CA GLY A 535 -2.35 -10.92 9.97
C GLY A 535 -1.03 -11.51 9.46
N ARG A 536 -0.21 -10.71 8.76
CA ARG A 536 1.06 -11.15 8.16
C ARG A 536 2.23 -10.90 9.09
N ARG A 537 3.14 -11.88 9.18
CA ARG A 537 4.39 -11.75 9.92
C ARG A 537 5.21 -10.58 9.38
N GLY A 538 5.66 -9.69 10.27
CA GLY A 538 6.48 -8.52 9.93
C GLY A 538 5.69 -7.27 9.53
N ALA A 539 4.36 -7.33 9.46
CA ALA A 539 3.56 -6.10 9.34
C ALA A 539 3.61 -5.30 10.66
N PRO A 540 3.39 -3.96 10.62
CA PRO A 540 3.29 -3.14 11.83
C PRO A 540 2.25 -3.70 12.81
N TYR A 541 2.45 -3.51 14.11
CA TYR A 541 1.50 -4.01 15.09
C TYR A 541 0.20 -3.18 15.15
N VAL A 542 -0.93 -3.83 15.44
CA VAL A 542 -2.20 -3.13 15.71
C VAL A 542 -2.16 -2.45 17.08
N PRO A 543 -2.87 -1.32 17.27
CA PRO A 543 -2.98 -0.70 18.59
C PRO A 543 -3.67 -1.62 19.59
N LEU A 544 -3.35 -1.47 20.88
CA LEU A 544 -3.97 -2.22 21.98
C LEU A 544 -5.48 -1.95 22.14
N THR A 545 -5.99 -0.87 21.56
CA THR A 545 -7.40 -0.47 21.63
C THR A 545 -7.93 -0.18 20.24
N GLY A 546 -9.24 -0.33 20.05
CA GLY A 546 -9.86 -0.09 18.74
C GLY A 546 -9.58 -1.21 17.75
N VAL A 547 -9.43 -2.46 18.22
CA VAL A 547 -9.29 -3.59 17.31
C VAL A 547 -10.66 -3.88 16.68
N THR A 548 -10.77 -3.57 15.40
CA THR A 548 -12.00 -3.75 14.62
C THR A 548 -12.30 -5.23 14.38
N ALA A 549 -13.58 -5.56 14.18
CA ALA A 549 -13.97 -6.91 13.77
C ALA A 549 -13.39 -7.33 12.41
N GLY A 550 -13.17 -6.36 11.51
CA GLY A 550 -12.51 -6.59 10.23
C GLY A 550 -11.08 -7.13 10.37
N HIS A 551 -10.33 -6.66 11.37
CA HIS A 551 -9.01 -7.18 11.70
C HIS A 551 -9.07 -8.62 12.22
N VAL A 552 -9.94 -8.87 13.20
CA VAL A 552 -10.16 -10.21 13.77
C VAL A 552 -10.51 -11.22 12.68
N ARG A 553 -11.41 -10.87 11.75
CA ARG A 553 -11.76 -11.69 10.60
C ARG A 553 -10.56 -11.94 9.68
N CYS A 554 -9.81 -10.89 9.33
CA CYS A 554 -8.64 -11.03 8.46
C CYS A 554 -7.62 -12.02 9.06
N VAL A 555 -7.40 -11.95 10.37
CA VAL A 555 -6.50 -12.88 11.08
C VAL A 555 -7.08 -14.29 11.12
N ALA A 556 -8.39 -14.43 11.38
CA ALA A 556 -9.09 -15.71 11.39
C ALA A 556 -8.96 -16.43 10.04
N ASP A 557 -9.12 -15.70 8.93
CA ASP A 557 -8.92 -16.23 7.57
C ASP A 557 -7.48 -16.71 7.35
N VAL A 558 -6.48 -15.92 7.78
CA VAL A 558 -5.05 -16.29 7.65
C VAL A 558 -4.69 -17.51 8.49
N LEU A 559 -5.30 -17.66 9.67
CA LEU A 559 -5.03 -18.76 10.60
C LEU A 559 -5.92 -19.98 10.37
N GLU A 560 -6.85 -19.92 9.41
CA GLU A 560 -7.91 -20.92 9.22
C GLU A 560 -8.66 -21.23 10.53
N SER A 561 -8.86 -20.21 11.38
CA SER A 561 -9.47 -20.33 12.71
C SER A 561 -10.81 -19.57 12.79
N SER A 562 -11.59 -19.77 13.85
CA SER A 562 -12.84 -19.03 14.02
C SER A 562 -12.55 -17.60 14.50
N ALA A 563 -13.34 -16.62 14.05
CA ALA A 563 -13.23 -15.24 14.52
C ALA A 563 -13.44 -15.13 16.04
N HIS A 564 -14.25 -16.03 16.63
CA HIS A 564 -14.46 -16.11 18.08
C HIS A 564 -13.18 -16.47 18.83
N ASP A 565 -12.49 -17.53 18.40
CA ASP A 565 -11.25 -17.99 19.05
C ASP A 565 -10.15 -16.94 18.94
N VAL A 566 -10.03 -16.30 17.78
CA VAL A 566 -9.11 -15.17 17.57
C VAL A 566 -9.45 -14.01 18.49
N ALA A 567 -10.74 -13.63 18.60
CA ALA A 567 -11.18 -12.55 19.47
C ALA A 567 -10.88 -12.83 20.95
N LEU A 568 -11.23 -14.02 21.45
CA LEU A 568 -10.92 -14.44 22.82
C LEU A 568 -9.42 -14.43 23.08
N ARG A 569 -8.63 -14.94 22.13
CA ARG A 569 -7.18 -14.94 22.27
C ARG A 569 -6.60 -13.53 22.29
N MET A 570 -7.12 -12.60 21.49
CA MET A 570 -6.71 -11.20 21.52
C MET A 570 -7.06 -10.52 22.86
N LEU A 571 -8.22 -10.82 23.43
CA LEU A 571 -8.60 -10.35 24.77
C LEU A 571 -7.65 -10.89 25.84
N ASP A 572 -7.29 -12.18 25.79
CA ASP A 572 -6.30 -12.79 26.70
C ASP A 572 -4.92 -12.13 26.57
N LEU A 573 -4.55 -11.69 25.37
CA LEU A 573 -3.31 -10.92 25.12
C LEU A 573 -3.41 -9.46 25.59
N GLY A 574 -4.57 -9.01 26.06
CA GLY A 574 -4.79 -7.66 26.58
C GLY A 574 -5.25 -6.62 25.56
N TYR A 575 -5.71 -7.03 24.38
CA TYR A 575 -6.28 -6.12 23.38
C TYR A 575 -7.75 -5.82 23.66
N ALA A 576 -8.16 -4.56 23.47
CA ALA A 576 -9.56 -4.15 23.54
C ALA A 576 -10.19 -4.14 22.14
N LEU A 577 -11.23 -4.96 21.99
CA LEU A 577 -12.01 -5.09 20.75
C LEU A 577 -13.13 -4.04 20.71
N GLU A 578 -13.50 -3.59 19.51
CA GLU A 578 -14.64 -2.67 19.30
C GLU A 578 -16.01 -3.37 19.37
N PHE A 579 -16.01 -4.69 19.50
CA PHE A 579 -17.20 -5.53 19.57
C PHE A 579 -17.02 -6.59 20.67
N THR A 580 -18.13 -7.09 21.19
CA THR A 580 -18.11 -8.18 22.18
C THR A 580 -18.18 -9.53 21.46
N PRO A 581 -17.18 -10.42 21.59
CA PRO A 581 -17.26 -11.75 20.98
C PRO A 581 -18.34 -12.61 21.66
N HIS A 582 -19.04 -13.40 20.85
CA HIS A 582 -20.12 -14.30 21.29
C HIS A 582 -19.81 -15.72 20.82
N PRO A 583 -20.07 -16.78 21.62
CA PRO A 583 -19.77 -18.16 21.22
C PRO A 583 -20.40 -18.55 19.88
N ASP A 584 -21.61 -18.06 19.62
CA ASP A 584 -22.31 -18.27 18.34
C ASP A 584 -21.61 -17.65 17.12
N ASP A 585 -20.62 -16.75 17.29
CA ASP A 585 -19.91 -16.13 16.16
C ASP A 585 -19.26 -17.17 15.26
N ALA A 586 -18.74 -18.27 15.83
CA ALA A 586 -18.18 -19.36 15.05
C ALA A 586 -19.22 -20.00 14.12
N VAL A 587 -20.47 -20.14 14.60
CA VAL A 587 -21.59 -20.65 13.78
C VAL A 587 -22.01 -19.61 12.76
N VAL A 588 -22.07 -18.33 13.15
CA VAL A 588 -22.46 -17.21 12.28
C VAL A 588 -21.51 -17.05 11.08
N VAL A 589 -20.20 -17.28 11.26
CA VAL A 589 -19.20 -17.13 10.19
C VAL A 589 -18.80 -18.46 9.51
N SER A 590 -19.31 -19.61 9.96
CA SER A 590 -19.06 -20.90 9.33
C SER A 590 -19.95 -21.08 8.10
N LEU A 591 -19.40 -21.41 6.93
CA LEU A 591 -20.16 -21.57 5.68
C LEU A 591 -21.31 -22.58 5.78
N ASN A 592 -21.20 -23.56 6.68
CA ASN A 592 -22.18 -24.62 6.91
C ASN A 592 -22.98 -24.43 8.21
N ALA A 593 -22.81 -23.29 8.89
CA ALA A 593 -23.41 -23.00 10.20
C ALA A 593 -23.16 -24.11 11.25
N ASP A 594 -21.99 -24.75 11.22
CA ASP A 594 -21.62 -25.83 12.16
C ASP A 594 -20.52 -25.43 13.14
N GLY A 595 -20.10 -24.17 13.11
CA GLY A 595 -19.01 -23.64 13.92
C GLY A 595 -17.61 -24.05 13.44
N ARG A 596 -17.50 -24.63 12.23
CA ARG A 596 -16.24 -25.15 11.68
C ARG A 596 -15.95 -24.56 10.30
N ALA A 597 -14.69 -24.64 9.91
CA ALA A 597 -14.24 -24.27 8.57
C ALA A 597 -14.96 -25.12 7.49
N PRO A 598 -15.17 -24.58 6.28
CA PRO A 598 -14.66 -23.30 5.78
C PRO A 598 -15.42 -22.08 6.32
N TRP A 599 -14.70 -20.97 6.52
CA TRP A 599 -15.25 -19.71 7.01
C TRP A 599 -15.80 -18.84 5.86
N LEU A 600 -16.74 -17.96 6.18
CA LEU A 600 -17.37 -17.04 5.25
C LEU A 600 -16.38 -15.96 4.81
N GLY A 601 -16.21 -15.80 3.49
CA GLY A 601 -15.39 -14.73 2.88
C GLY A 601 -16.05 -13.34 2.98
N ARG A 602 -15.71 -12.40 2.09
CA ARG A 602 -16.11 -10.98 2.23
C ARG A 602 -17.62 -10.67 2.24
N GLY A 603 -18.50 -11.59 1.87
CA GLY A 603 -19.95 -11.34 1.83
C GLY A 603 -20.77 -12.51 2.34
N GLY A 604 -21.76 -12.22 3.18
CA GLY A 604 -22.84 -13.14 3.49
C GLY A 604 -23.91 -13.10 2.41
N ASN A 605 -24.48 -14.26 2.08
CA ASN A 605 -25.61 -14.39 1.18
C ASN A 605 -26.87 -14.81 1.97
N LEU A 606 -28.06 -14.55 1.41
CA LEU A 606 -29.33 -14.86 2.07
C LEU A 606 -29.41 -16.33 2.54
N GLY A 607 -29.01 -17.29 1.70
CA GLY A 607 -29.03 -18.71 2.06
C GLY A 607 -28.18 -19.05 3.29
N HIS A 608 -27.01 -18.42 3.43
CA HIS A 608 -26.17 -18.56 4.62
C HIS A 608 -26.85 -17.97 5.86
N VAL A 609 -27.43 -16.76 5.73
CA VAL A 609 -28.16 -16.11 6.82
C VAL A 609 -29.32 -16.99 7.31
N LEU A 610 -30.13 -17.54 6.40
CA LEU A 610 -31.24 -18.43 6.75
C LEU A 610 -30.75 -19.72 7.41
N LEU A 611 -29.66 -20.31 6.91
CA LEU A 611 -29.07 -21.51 7.50
C LEU A 611 -28.60 -21.25 8.95
N VAL A 612 -27.88 -20.14 9.18
CA VAL A 612 -27.42 -19.75 10.52
C VAL A 612 -28.60 -19.42 11.44
N ALA A 613 -29.60 -18.69 10.95
CA ALA A 613 -30.81 -18.35 11.70
C ALA A 613 -31.49 -19.63 12.20
N LYS A 614 -31.67 -20.62 11.31
CA LYS A 614 -32.20 -21.95 11.65
C LYS A 614 -31.31 -22.67 12.67
N ALA A 615 -30.00 -22.72 12.43
CA ALA A 615 -29.06 -23.45 13.29
C ALA A 615 -29.02 -22.90 14.74
N LEU A 616 -29.13 -21.58 14.89
CA LEU A 616 -29.09 -20.90 16.18
C LEU A 616 -30.48 -20.66 16.81
N GLY A 617 -31.57 -20.93 16.08
CA GLY A 617 -32.92 -20.56 16.51
C GLY A 617 -33.12 -19.06 16.66
N ARG A 618 -32.46 -18.27 15.80
CA ARG A 618 -32.53 -16.80 15.75
C ARG A 618 -33.27 -16.32 14.51
N THR A 619 -33.64 -15.05 14.48
CA THR A 619 -34.21 -14.42 13.28
C THR A 619 -33.10 -14.08 12.26
N PRO A 620 -33.40 -14.06 10.95
CA PRO A 620 -32.46 -13.60 9.93
C PRO A 620 -31.92 -12.19 10.20
N GLU A 621 -32.75 -11.29 10.73
CA GLU A 621 -32.39 -9.92 11.07
C GLU A 621 -31.31 -9.87 12.17
N GLU A 622 -31.45 -10.69 13.21
CA GLU A 622 -30.44 -10.80 14.27
C GLU A 622 -29.11 -11.35 13.73
N VAL A 623 -29.16 -12.30 12.78
CA VAL A 623 -27.96 -12.84 12.14
C VAL A 623 -27.27 -11.78 11.27
N VAL A 624 -28.02 -11.00 10.49
CA VAL A 624 -27.47 -9.89 9.68
C VAL A 624 -26.88 -8.80 10.57
N ALA A 625 -27.58 -8.41 11.62
CA ALA A 625 -27.06 -7.46 12.60
C ALA A 625 -25.74 -7.95 13.21
N ARG A 626 -25.68 -9.25 13.56
CA ARG A 626 -24.46 -9.83 14.09
C ARG A 626 -23.32 -9.91 13.08
N LEU A 627 -23.60 -10.26 11.82
CA LEU A 627 -22.61 -10.24 10.74
C LEU A 627 -22.05 -8.82 10.52
N ALA A 628 -22.90 -7.79 10.59
CA ALA A 628 -22.48 -6.40 10.47
C ALA A 628 -21.57 -5.97 11.64
N GLU A 629 -21.89 -6.36 12.88
CA GLU A 629 -21.00 -6.16 14.04
C GLU A 629 -19.65 -6.86 13.87
N LEU A 630 -19.63 -8.01 13.19
CA LEU A 630 -18.43 -8.77 12.84
C LEU A 630 -17.69 -8.22 11.60
N GLY A 631 -18.10 -7.07 11.06
CA GLY A 631 -17.44 -6.39 9.94
C GLY A 631 -17.71 -7.01 8.56
N TYR A 632 -18.78 -7.81 8.44
CA TYR A 632 -19.30 -8.22 7.14
C TYR A 632 -20.18 -7.11 6.56
N GLU A 633 -20.17 -7.00 5.23
CA GLU A 633 -21.00 -6.03 4.52
C GLU A 633 -22.48 -6.24 4.84
N LYS A 634 -23.20 -5.13 5.07
CA LYS A 634 -24.59 -5.18 5.48
C LYS A 634 -25.43 -5.75 4.34
N TYR A 635 -26.03 -6.91 4.57
CA TYR A 635 -26.91 -7.55 3.60
C TYR A 635 -28.36 -7.08 3.77
N GLY A 636 -29.00 -6.64 2.69
CA GLY A 636 -30.42 -6.32 2.68
C GLY A 636 -31.27 -7.60 2.69
N LEU A 637 -32.11 -7.80 3.70
CA LEU A 637 -33.04 -8.92 3.74
C LEU A 637 -34.30 -8.60 2.91
N PRO A 638 -34.74 -9.50 2.01
CA PRO A 638 -36.06 -9.38 1.42
C PRO A 638 -37.12 -9.52 2.52
N GLY A 639 -38.17 -8.69 2.49
CA GLY A 639 -39.20 -8.66 3.53
C GLY A 639 -39.97 -9.97 3.74
N THR A 640 -39.84 -10.94 2.82
CA THR A 640 -40.44 -12.29 2.89
C THR A 640 -39.53 -13.34 3.53
N ALA A 641 -38.29 -13.00 3.90
CA ALA A 641 -37.34 -13.94 4.51
C ALA A 641 -37.59 -14.20 6.00
N ALA A 642 -38.47 -13.42 6.65
CA ALA A 642 -38.68 -13.47 8.10
C ALA A 642 -39.83 -14.41 8.50
N GLY A 643 -39.50 -15.62 8.97
CA GLY A 643 -40.36 -16.39 9.88
C GLY A 643 -41.46 -17.26 9.26
N ASP A 644 -41.36 -17.62 7.98
CA ASP A 644 -42.34 -18.49 7.30
C ASP A 644 -42.06 -20.00 7.52
N GLU A 645 -43.12 -20.82 7.44
CA GLU A 645 -43.08 -22.30 7.42
C GLU A 645 -42.17 -22.89 6.32
N ASP A 646 -41.82 -22.07 5.31
CA ASP A 646 -41.05 -22.44 4.12
C ASP A 646 -39.52 -22.27 4.25
N THR A 647 -39.01 -21.87 5.43
CA THR A 647 -37.57 -21.58 5.62
C THR A 647 -36.66 -22.75 5.22
N ASP A 648 -37.09 -23.99 5.46
CA ASP A 648 -36.33 -25.18 5.10
C ASP A 648 -36.19 -25.37 3.59
N ASP A 649 -37.26 -25.07 2.85
CA ASP A 649 -37.24 -25.11 1.40
C ASP A 649 -36.41 -23.94 0.86
N ASP A 650 -36.52 -22.73 1.42
CA ASP A 650 -35.73 -21.57 0.98
C ASP A 650 -34.22 -21.80 1.10
N ILE A 651 -33.76 -22.44 2.18
CA ILE A 651 -32.34 -22.83 2.33
C ILE A 651 -31.92 -23.78 1.19
N VAL A 652 -32.79 -24.73 0.81
CA VAL A 652 -32.55 -25.62 -0.34
C VAL A 652 -32.58 -24.85 -1.66
N LEU A 653 -33.52 -23.92 -1.84
CA LEU A 653 -33.63 -23.10 -3.05
C LEU A 653 -32.40 -22.19 -3.26
N LEU A 654 -31.75 -21.73 -2.21
CA LEU A 654 -30.61 -20.81 -2.30
C LEU A 654 -29.25 -21.52 -2.39
N SER A 655 -29.21 -22.83 -2.10
CA SER A 655 -28.03 -23.68 -2.25
C SER A 655 -27.77 -23.96 -3.73
N GLU A 656 -26.57 -23.71 -4.24
CA GLU A 656 -26.22 -23.88 -5.66
C GLU A 656 -26.52 -25.32 -6.16
N ASN A 657 -26.31 -26.31 -5.28
CA ASN A 657 -26.57 -27.73 -5.53
C ASN A 657 -27.96 -28.20 -5.10
N ALA A 658 -28.79 -27.31 -4.54
CA ALA A 658 -30.07 -27.62 -3.92
C ALA A 658 -29.98 -28.75 -2.87
N ASP A 659 -28.94 -28.71 -2.02
CA ASP A 659 -28.73 -29.66 -0.93
C ASP A 659 -28.85 -29.01 0.47
N GLY A 660 -29.21 -27.73 0.50
CA GLY A 660 -29.33 -26.93 1.72
C GLY A 660 -28.00 -26.53 2.34
N ARG A 661 -26.88 -26.66 1.60
CA ARG A 661 -25.54 -26.27 2.03
C ARG A 661 -24.90 -25.34 0.99
N GLY A 662 -23.83 -24.65 1.42
CA GLY A 662 -22.99 -23.89 0.51
C GLY A 662 -22.30 -24.79 -0.53
N PRO A 663 -21.84 -24.25 -1.68
CA PRO A 663 -21.89 -22.84 -2.05
C PRO A 663 -23.32 -22.37 -2.37
N TRP A 664 -23.53 -21.07 -2.26
CA TRP A 664 -24.83 -20.45 -2.41
C TRP A 664 -24.90 -19.65 -3.70
N ILE A 665 -26.08 -19.53 -4.29
CA ILE A 665 -26.25 -18.75 -5.52
C ILE A 665 -25.86 -17.29 -5.28
N ARG A 666 -24.83 -16.81 -5.99
CA ARG A 666 -24.26 -15.46 -5.83
C ARG A 666 -24.96 -14.41 -6.68
N GLN A 667 -25.64 -14.83 -7.75
CA GLN A 667 -26.23 -13.95 -8.74
C GLN A 667 -27.68 -13.62 -8.37
N TRP A 668 -28.10 -12.39 -8.66
CA TRP A 668 -29.52 -12.02 -8.65
C TRP A 668 -30.32 -12.74 -9.74
N SER A 669 -29.70 -13.56 -10.59
CA SER A 669 -30.37 -14.43 -11.54
C SER A 669 -30.07 -15.90 -11.25
N ALA A 670 -31.11 -16.73 -11.15
CA ALA A 670 -30.95 -18.18 -11.12
C ALA A 670 -31.24 -18.75 -12.51
N ASP A 671 -30.37 -19.64 -12.99
CA ASP A 671 -30.61 -20.31 -14.25
C ASP A 671 -31.71 -21.37 -14.12
N LEU A 672 -32.32 -21.72 -15.24
CA LEU A 672 -33.37 -22.73 -15.30
C LEU A 672 -32.91 -24.10 -14.78
N GLY A 673 -31.65 -24.47 -14.96
CA GLY A 673 -31.12 -25.75 -14.47
C GLY A 673 -31.18 -25.82 -12.95
N HIS A 674 -30.78 -24.74 -12.27
CA HIS A 674 -30.87 -24.63 -10.82
C HIS A 674 -32.33 -24.69 -10.32
N VAL A 675 -33.26 -23.99 -10.98
CA VAL A 675 -34.70 -24.06 -10.65
C VAL A 675 -35.23 -25.49 -10.74
N LEU A 676 -34.87 -26.21 -11.80
CA LEU A 676 -35.30 -27.60 -11.99
C LEU A 676 -34.70 -28.53 -10.94
N ARG A 677 -33.45 -28.29 -10.54
CA ARG A 677 -32.77 -29.02 -9.45
C ARG A 677 -33.47 -28.79 -8.12
N ALA A 678 -33.77 -27.54 -7.80
CA ALA A 678 -34.45 -27.17 -6.57
C ALA A 678 -35.91 -27.68 -6.52
N ALA A 679 -36.62 -27.66 -7.65
CA ALA A 679 -37.95 -28.26 -7.80
C ALA A 679 -37.92 -29.77 -7.51
N ARG A 680 -36.90 -30.47 -8.01
CA ARG A 680 -36.70 -31.89 -7.73
C ARG A 680 -36.38 -32.16 -6.26
N ALA A 681 -35.56 -31.32 -5.64
CA ALA A 681 -35.14 -31.49 -4.24
C ALA A 681 -36.28 -31.24 -3.24
N THR A 682 -37.07 -30.18 -3.47
CA THR A 682 -38.20 -29.78 -2.60
C THR A 682 -39.51 -30.51 -2.92
N GLY A 683 -39.62 -31.12 -4.11
CA GLY A 683 -40.86 -31.72 -4.59
C GLY A 683 -41.89 -30.71 -5.12
N ARG A 684 -41.54 -29.42 -5.17
CA ARG A 684 -42.37 -28.35 -5.76
C ARG A 684 -42.30 -28.36 -7.28
N THR A 685 -43.26 -27.72 -7.94
CA THR A 685 -43.19 -27.48 -9.39
C THR A 685 -42.14 -26.41 -9.71
N PRO A 686 -41.52 -26.42 -10.91
CA PRO A 686 -40.59 -25.37 -11.32
C PRO A 686 -41.17 -23.95 -11.23
N GLN A 687 -42.48 -23.80 -11.45
CA GLN A 687 -43.17 -22.53 -11.39
C GLN A 687 -43.31 -22.01 -9.96
N GLU A 688 -43.64 -22.90 -9.01
CA GLU A 688 -43.66 -22.57 -7.58
C GLU A 688 -42.26 -22.20 -7.07
N VAL A 689 -41.22 -22.93 -7.50
CA VAL A 689 -39.84 -22.59 -7.19
C VAL A 689 -39.46 -21.23 -7.76
N GLY A 690 -39.73 -20.97 -9.05
CA GLY A 690 -39.44 -19.68 -9.67
C GLY A 690 -40.15 -18.52 -8.98
N ALA A 691 -41.41 -18.71 -8.59
CA ALA A 691 -42.16 -17.71 -7.83
C ALA A 691 -41.55 -17.47 -6.43
N ARG A 692 -41.15 -18.53 -5.71
CA ARG A 692 -40.51 -18.38 -4.39
C ARG A 692 -39.13 -17.72 -4.51
N MET A 693 -38.31 -18.10 -5.49
CA MET A 693 -37.02 -17.44 -5.74
C MET A 693 -37.18 -15.94 -6.08
N ALA A 694 -38.24 -15.58 -6.83
CA ALA A 694 -38.55 -14.17 -7.09
C ALA A 694 -38.91 -13.39 -5.82
N LEU A 695 -39.62 -14.01 -4.87
CA LEU A 695 -39.87 -13.40 -3.55
C LEU A 695 -38.58 -13.23 -2.74
N LEU A 696 -37.66 -14.18 -2.86
CA LEU A 696 -36.32 -14.10 -2.25
C LEU A 696 -35.37 -13.11 -2.96
N GLY A 697 -35.85 -12.37 -3.97
CA GLY A 697 -35.09 -11.33 -4.66
C GLY A 697 -34.28 -11.82 -5.87
N HIS A 698 -34.51 -13.04 -6.36
CA HIS A 698 -33.85 -13.56 -7.56
C HIS A 698 -34.73 -13.44 -8.81
N HIS A 699 -34.20 -12.89 -9.88
CA HIS A 699 -34.79 -12.91 -11.21
C HIS A 699 -34.69 -14.31 -11.81
N VAL A 700 -35.85 -14.92 -12.03
CA VAL A 700 -35.94 -16.26 -12.61
C VAL A 700 -36.94 -16.27 -13.74
N HIS A 701 -36.51 -16.74 -14.91
CA HIS A 701 -37.41 -17.03 -16.01
C HIS A 701 -37.71 -18.54 -16.06
N VAL A 702 -38.94 -18.92 -15.70
CA VAL A 702 -39.39 -20.32 -15.76
C VAL A 702 -40.44 -20.49 -16.85
N PRO A 703 -40.17 -21.29 -17.89
CA PRO A 703 -41.18 -21.64 -18.88
C PRO A 703 -42.40 -22.33 -18.25
N SER A 704 -43.61 -21.93 -18.65
CA SER A 704 -44.87 -22.37 -18.03
C SER A 704 -45.13 -23.88 -18.09
N GLN A 705 -44.43 -24.60 -18.97
CA GLN A 705 -44.55 -26.05 -19.14
C GLN A 705 -43.27 -26.80 -18.71
N ALA A 706 -42.32 -26.14 -18.05
CA ALA A 706 -41.14 -26.78 -17.51
C ALA A 706 -41.50 -27.82 -16.43
N LEU A 707 -40.82 -28.96 -16.43
CA LEU A 707 -41.01 -30.05 -15.48
C LEU A 707 -39.68 -30.37 -14.79
N ALA A 708 -39.71 -30.76 -13.50
CA ALA A 708 -38.50 -31.15 -12.77
C ALA A 708 -37.70 -32.29 -13.46
N SER A 709 -38.39 -33.17 -14.20
CA SER A 709 -37.76 -34.25 -14.99
C SER A 709 -37.00 -33.77 -16.23
N ASP A 710 -37.09 -32.48 -16.59
CA ASP A 710 -36.29 -31.90 -17.66
C ASP A 710 -34.85 -31.59 -17.21
N LEU A 711 -34.55 -31.64 -15.90
CA LEU A 711 -33.20 -31.42 -15.37
C LEU A 711 -32.18 -32.35 -16.03
N ASP A 712 -32.51 -33.65 -16.12
CA ASP A 712 -31.62 -34.66 -16.70
C ASP A 712 -31.28 -34.31 -18.16
N LEU A 713 -32.19 -33.63 -18.87
CA LEU A 713 -31.99 -33.20 -20.26
C LEU A 713 -31.12 -31.95 -20.35
N VAL A 714 -31.29 -30.99 -19.43
CA VAL A 714 -30.49 -29.76 -19.36
C VAL A 714 -29.05 -30.06 -18.94
N GLU A 715 -28.83 -30.90 -17.92
CA GLU A 715 -27.48 -31.29 -17.46
C GLU A 715 -26.76 -32.20 -18.47
N ALA A 716 -27.52 -32.89 -19.32
CA ALA A 716 -26.97 -33.69 -20.41
C ALA A 716 -26.59 -32.85 -21.66
N LEU A 717 -26.68 -31.52 -21.62
CA LEU A 717 -26.21 -30.65 -22.71
C LEU A 717 -24.86 -30.01 -22.36
N PRO A 718 -23.99 -29.72 -23.34
CA PRO A 718 -22.78 -28.93 -23.10
C PRO A 718 -23.17 -27.51 -22.65
N GLY A 719 -22.28 -26.89 -21.86
CA GLY A 719 -22.54 -25.62 -21.17
C GLY A 719 -23.07 -24.48 -22.05
N PRO A 720 -23.69 -23.46 -21.44
CA PRO A 720 -24.56 -22.49 -22.10
C PRO A 720 -23.88 -21.56 -23.13
N HIS A 721 -22.54 -21.54 -23.20
CA HIS A 721 -21.79 -20.59 -24.04
C HIS A 721 -21.58 -21.03 -25.49
N ARG A 722 -22.12 -22.18 -25.91
CA ARG A 722 -22.01 -22.66 -27.28
C ARG A 722 -23.38 -23.03 -27.86
N PRO A 723 -23.72 -22.63 -29.09
CA PRO A 723 -24.93 -23.09 -29.76
C PRO A 723 -24.93 -24.62 -29.88
N TRP A 724 -26.03 -25.25 -29.49
CA TRP A 724 -26.15 -26.71 -29.47
C TRP A 724 -26.36 -27.26 -30.87
N GLY A 725 -25.49 -28.20 -31.25
CA GLY A 725 -25.63 -28.92 -32.51
C GLY A 725 -26.62 -30.08 -32.40
N THR A 726 -26.99 -30.63 -33.54
CA THR A 726 -27.78 -31.88 -33.62
C THR A 726 -27.09 -33.04 -32.87
N GLY A 727 -25.75 -33.08 -32.86
CA GLY A 727 -24.99 -34.08 -32.10
C GLY A 727 -25.21 -33.99 -30.59
N ASP A 728 -25.29 -32.78 -30.04
CA ASP A 728 -25.49 -32.55 -28.60
C ASP A 728 -26.89 -32.99 -28.16
N LEU A 729 -27.90 -32.67 -28.97
CA LEU A 729 -29.27 -33.14 -28.76
C LEU A 729 -29.37 -34.66 -28.76
N LEU A 730 -28.75 -35.33 -29.74
CA LEU A 730 -28.77 -36.79 -29.83
C LEU A 730 -28.05 -37.45 -28.65
N ALA A 731 -26.93 -36.86 -28.20
CA ALA A 731 -26.21 -37.31 -27.02
C ALA A 731 -27.05 -37.13 -25.75
N ALA A 732 -27.73 -35.99 -25.60
CA ALA A 732 -28.61 -35.71 -24.46
C ALA A 732 -29.83 -36.65 -24.44
N ALA A 733 -30.48 -36.88 -25.59
CA ALA A 733 -31.58 -37.82 -25.74
C ALA A 733 -31.15 -39.26 -25.38
N SER A 734 -29.97 -39.68 -25.83
CA SER A 734 -29.42 -40.99 -25.49
C SER A 734 -29.14 -41.14 -24.00
N ARG A 735 -28.54 -40.13 -23.35
CA ARG A 735 -28.20 -40.17 -21.92
C ARG A 735 -29.43 -40.18 -21.01
N THR A 736 -30.45 -39.42 -21.39
CA THR A 736 -31.72 -39.35 -20.65
C THR A 736 -32.69 -40.49 -21.01
N GLY A 737 -32.34 -41.30 -22.01
CA GLY A 737 -33.23 -42.33 -22.55
C GLY A 737 -34.51 -41.75 -23.13
N ARG A 738 -34.51 -40.52 -23.67
CA ARG A 738 -35.64 -39.93 -24.39
C ARG A 738 -35.50 -40.20 -25.90
N SER A 739 -36.58 -40.08 -26.67
CA SER A 739 -36.43 -40.03 -28.12
C SER A 739 -35.88 -38.65 -28.52
N PRO A 740 -35.08 -38.53 -29.60
CA PRO A 740 -34.63 -37.23 -30.09
C PRO A 740 -35.77 -36.24 -30.36
N ALA A 741 -36.92 -36.72 -30.84
CA ALA A 741 -38.11 -35.89 -31.02
C ALA A 741 -38.66 -35.35 -29.68
N ASP A 742 -38.74 -36.19 -28.64
CA ASP A 742 -39.17 -35.76 -27.30
C ASP A 742 -38.17 -34.77 -26.70
N ALA A 743 -36.87 -35.08 -26.76
CA ALA A 743 -35.82 -34.18 -26.28
C ALA A 743 -35.87 -32.82 -26.99
N ALA A 744 -36.03 -32.80 -28.31
CA ALA A 744 -36.17 -31.56 -29.08
C ALA A 744 -37.43 -30.77 -28.68
N ALA A 745 -38.57 -31.46 -28.54
CA ALA A 745 -39.82 -30.83 -28.14
C ALA A 745 -39.72 -30.22 -26.73
N ARG A 746 -39.13 -30.95 -25.77
CA ARG A 746 -38.89 -30.43 -24.41
C ARG A 746 -37.97 -29.22 -24.42
N LEU A 747 -36.84 -29.26 -25.13
CA LEU A 747 -35.92 -28.12 -25.19
C LEU A 747 -36.57 -26.87 -25.81
N ARG A 748 -37.41 -27.03 -26.84
CA ARG A 748 -38.20 -25.91 -27.39
C ARG A 748 -39.19 -25.36 -26.37
N VAL A 749 -39.86 -26.23 -25.61
CA VAL A 749 -40.72 -25.83 -24.49
C VAL A 749 -39.95 -25.05 -23.43
N LEU A 750 -38.68 -25.39 -23.20
CA LEU A 750 -37.79 -24.66 -22.29
C LEU A 750 -37.22 -23.35 -22.87
N GLY A 751 -37.72 -22.91 -24.03
CA GLY A 751 -37.28 -21.68 -24.68
C GLY A 751 -35.88 -21.77 -25.31
N LYS A 752 -35.40 -22.98 -25.61
CA LYS A 752 -34.10 -23.18 -26.24
C LYS A 752 -34.25 -23.34 -27.74
N GLU A 753 -33.35 -22.70 -28.49
CA GLU A 753 -33.28 -22.87 -29.93
C GLU A 753 -32.78 -24.28 -30.26
N VAL A 754 -33.58 -25.03 -31.01
CA VAL A 754 -33.25 -26.35 -31.54
C VAL A 754 -33.51 -26.32 -33.03
N ALA A 755 -32.54 -26.80 -33.81
CA ALA A 755 -32.66 -26.85 -35.27
C ALA A 755 -33.99 -27.49 -35.70
N ASP A 756 -34.62 -26.92 -36.73
CA ASP A 756 -35.87 -27.43 -37.27
C ASP A 756 -35.59 -28.62 -38.19
N LEU A 757 -35.40 -29.79 -37.57
CA LEU A 757 -35.15 -31.07 -38.23
C LEU A 757 -36.21 -32.09 -37.84
N ASP A 758 -36.48 -33.02 -38.75
CA ASP A 758 -37.35 -34.18 -38.50
C ASP A 758 -36.61 -35.21 -37.63
N TYR A 759 -36.64 -34.98 -36.31
CA TYR A 759 -35.98 -35.85 -35.35
C TYR A 759 -36.75 -37.17 -35.18
N PRO A 760 -36.06 -38.31 -35.08
CA PRO A 760 -36.72 -39.60 -34.95
C PRO A 760 -37.53 -39.71 -33.65
N THR A 761 -38.75 -40.22 -33.77
CA THR A 761 -39.66 -40.49 -32.64
C THR A 761 -39.32 -41.76 -31.89
N ARG A 762 -38.56 -42.67 -32.50
CA ARG A 762 -38.11 -43.91 -31.86
C ARG A 762 -36.98 -43.63 -30.88
N ARG A 763 -37.08 -44.21 -29.68
CA ARG A 763 -36.01 -44.25 -28.69
C ARG A 763 -34.76 -44.87 -29.35
N PRO A 764 -33.57 -44.25 -29.22
CA PRO A 764 -32.34 -44.91 -29.63
C PRO A 764 -32.26 -46.27 -28.91
N ALA A 765 -31.88 -47.33 -29.62
CA ALA A 765 -31.58 -48.59 -28.95
C ALA A 765 -30.49 -48.30 -27.89
N PRO A 766 -30.62 -48.82 -26.64
CA PRO A 766 -29.61 -48.57 -25.62
C PRO A 766 -28.25 -48.97 -26.19
N GLY A 767 -27.29 -48.05 -26.16
CA GLY A 767 -25.92 -48.36 -26.53
C GLY A 767 -25.42 -49.52 -25.66
N PRO A 768 -24.49 -50.37 -26.15
CA PRO A 768 -23.86 -51.38 -25.32
C PRO A 768 -23.25 -50.69 -24.08
N ALA A 769 -23.42 -51.29 -22.91
CA ALA A 769 -22.85 -50.78 -21.66
C ALA A 769 -21.35 -50.55 -21.85
N ARG A 770 -20.88 -49.32 -21.59
CA ARG A 770 -19.46 -48.97 -21.58
C ARG A 770 -18.85 -49.20 -20.22
#